data_AF-A0ABD3Y0A5-F1
#
_entry.id   AF-A0ABD3Y0A5-F1
#
_cell.length_a   1.000
_cell.length_b   1.000
_cell.length_c   1.000
_cell.angle_alpha   90.00
_cell.angle_beta   90.00
_cell.angle_gamma   90.00
#
_symmetry.space_group_name_H-M   'P 1'
#
loop_
_entity.id
_entity.type
_entity.pdbx_description
1 polymer ?
#
loop_
_entity_poly.entity_id
_entity_poly.type
_entity_poly.pdbx_seq_one_letter_code
_entity_poly.pdbx_strand_id
1 'polypeptide(L)'
;MQKGIVDLTRQVMLQQLYVEEKIRSDGASGLKQVRHHGDGTKPFYGASHVDGSVASMHDHANYIRTVGLGELGMVMNGIDFRTRHNDYHLLMPSQHTKEYNKLDEIQFPNVPPEVLSKHTVEEQITEMREWFKAWRDQNHVKRDYRKYFKPVLCYMEGGWTTNTQTLEEPFNSDRHHIDASSWFDLQDKVRFTSYSGGKSNLENYAYLPTTIMNVVNGTPEYAQWNYRIACHPLSRDVPLNAFIPQDDLKARLARTQNMTQYINSRTCRFSLTATINGNAHRSPDKNKGYSWGLLDELMYEIPGKDNYVANITDDPFGLTAYHTRSTTHNLTKLNTGYYHRWYKVLEHDAMGQTNIHRGFADENLFVAATTQAHIAPMKVRSCHKETDGHHHQHDVCNDYIHRYTYAIPLEIIYLTPLYKWNPFDLPYHGDSNSNEAKIVTKNGRNGDLSPEKALNGTHSAFFYKTPNAFFSGSETEKDKADTARGVVGVLDKHGVVQHVAASGTRIFLPNIDGVGMLRTRFPIMPIHGEGAAVWREVAAMKEMLMNMGTFAPLFESEPTSVVDVKALLAMKEYHFIVPPTTRDPPGLHSHDITGIFTSLANGHQHSIDISYQNGQYNISSCDGLPRCWDDHGTTLLENTNN
;
A
#
# COMPACT_ATOMS: atom_id res chain seq x y z
N MET A 1 -45.76 -1.41 -24.26
CA MET A 1 -44.40 -1.81 -24.70
C MET A 1 -43.31 -1.03 -23.96
N GLN A 2 -43.35 0.30 -23.95
CA GLN A 2 -42.31 1.16 -23.31
C GLN A 2 -42.14 0.93 -21.79
N LYS A 3 -43.22 0.70 -21.03
CA LYS A 3 -43.14 0.36 -19.59
C LYS A 3 -42.41 -0.97 -19.34
N GLY A 4 -42.70 -2.01 -20.13
CA GLY A 4 -42.05 -3.31 -19.99
C GLY A 4 -40.55 -3.27 -20.29
N ILE A 5 -40.11 -2.42 -21.23
CA ILE A 5 -38.69 -2.18 -21.50
C ILE A 5 -38.03 -1.49 -20.31
N VAL A 6 -38.66 -0.45 -19.73
CA VAL A 6 -38.13 0.24 -18.54
C VAL A 6 -38.00 -0.72 -17.35
N ASP A 7 -39.03 -1.53 -17.09
CA ASP A 7 -39.02 -2.48 -15.97
C ASP A 7 -37.96 -3.58 -16.18
N LEU A 8 -37.81 -4.10 -17.41
CA LEU A 8 -36.76 -5.07 -17.73
C LEU A 8 -35.36 -4.45 -17.59
N THR A 9 -35.14 -3.23 -18.09
CA THR A 9 -33.84 -2.56 -17.97
C THR A 9 -33.49 -2.30 -16.51
N ARG A 10 -34.46 -1.89 -15.69
CA ARG A 10 -34.27 -1.77 -14.23
C ARG A 10 -33.93 -3.11 -13.59
N GLN A 11 -34.58 -4.20 -14.01
CA GLN A 11 -34.23 -5.53 -13.52
C GLN A 11 -32.78 -5.91 -13.88
N VAL A 12 -32.31 -5.57 -15.08
CA VAL A 12 -30.90 -5.79 -15.48
C VAL A 12 -29.95 -4.95 -14.61
N MET A 13 -30.27 -3.68 -14.32
CA MET A 13 -29.50 -2.85 -13.38
C MET A 13 -29.40 -3.50 -11.99
N LEU A 14 -30.52 -4.02 -11.47
CA LEU A 14 -30.55 -4.69 -10.16
C LEU A 14 -29.79 -6.02 -10.17
N GLN A 15 -29.81 -6.76 -11.27
CA GLN A 15 -28.99 -7.98 -11.43
C GLN A 15 -27.49 -7.65 -11.43
N GLN A 16 -27.08 -6.57 -12.09
CA GLN A 16 -25.70 -6.09 -12.05
C GLN A 16 -25.29 -5.68 -10.63
N LEU A 17 -26.14 -4.91 -9.94
CA LEU A 17 -25.90 -4.53 -8.53
C LEU A 17 -25.80 -5.76 -7.62
N TYR A 18 -26.64 -6.78 -7.83
CA TYR A 18 -26.58 -8.04 -7.08
C TYR A 18 -25.24 -8.76 -7.27
N VAL A 19 -24.71 -8.79 -8.50
CA VAL A 19 -23.38 -9.36 -8.77
C VAL A 19 -22.28 -8.57 -8.07
N GLU A 20 -22.34 -7.23 -8.11
CA GLU A 20 -21.37 -6.38 -7.43
C GLU A 20 -21.40 -6.55 -5.91
N GLU A 21 -22.60 -6.60 -5.30
CA GLU A 21 -22.78 -6.87 -3.86
C GLU A 21 -22.26 -8.25 -3.47
N LYS A 22 -22.50 -9.27 -4.31
CA LYS A 22 -21.92 -10.59 -4.09
C LYS A 22 -20.39 -10.52 -4.07
N ILE A 23 -19.77 -9.82 -5.02
CA ILE A 23 -18.31 -9.67 -5.07
C ILE A 23 -17.78 -8.89 -3.85
N ARG A 24 -18.49 -7.84 -3.39
CA ARG A 24 -18.16 -7.11 -2.15
C ARG A 24 -18.26 -7.99 -0.90
N SER A 25 -19.12 -9.01 -0.92
CA SER A 25 -19.26 -9.98 0.17
C SER A 25 -18.26 -11.14 0.11
N ASP A 26 -17.84 -11.53 -1.10
CA ASP A 26 -16.89 -12.63 -1.32
C ASP A 26 -15.44 -12.22 -1.00
N GLY A 27 -15.13 -10.92 -0.98
CA GLY A 27 -13.82 -10.38 -0.64
C GLY A 27 -13.76 -8.85 -0.64
N ALA A 28 -12.59 -8.27 -0.40
CA ALA A 28 -12.36 -6.83 -0.38
C ALA A 28 -11.83 -6.30 -1.73
N SER A 29 -11.76 -4.99 -1.93
CA SER A 29 -11.07 -4.41 -3.09
C SER A 29 -9.59 -4.81 -3.08
N GLY A 30 -9.03 -5.18 -4.24
CA GLY A 30 -7.64 -5.58 -4.35
C GLY A 30 -7.29 -6.37 -5.60
N LEU A 31 -6.03 -6.82 -5.66
CA LEU A 31 -5.53 -7.72 -6.69
C LEU A 31 -6.18 -9.10 -6.53
N LYS A 32 -6.84 -9.57 -7.56
CA LYS A 32 -7.49 -10.89 -7.59
C LYS A 32 -6.55 -11.94 -8.15
N GLN A 33 -5.91 -11.65 -9.28
CA GLN A 33 -5.08 -12.61 -9.98
C GLN A 33 -4.11 -11.93 -10.95
N VAL A 34 -2.95 -12.54 -11.18
CA VAL A 34 -2.04 -12.19 -12.28
C VAL A 34 -2.18 -13.18 -13.42
N ARG A 35 -1.64 -12.83 -14.58
CA ARG A 35 -1.57 -13.74 -15.72
C ARG A 35 -0.96 -15.09 -15.34
N HIS A 36 -1.59 -16.16 -15.83
CA HIS A 36 -1.11 -17.53 -15.69
C HIS A 36 0.04 -17.81 -16.67
N HIS A 37 1.24 -18.11 -16.16
CA HIS A 37 2.39 -18.49 -17.00
C HIS A 37 2.76 -19.97 -16.93
N GLY A 38 2.32 -20.68 -15.88
CA GLY A 38 2.67 -22.08 -15.67
C GLY A 38 1.82 -22.75 -14.62
N ASP A 39 1.67 -24.07 -14.77
CA ASP A 39 1.00 -24.96 -13.82
C ASP A 39 2.02 -25.76 -13.03
N GLY A 40 1.54 -26.47 -12.01
CA GLY A 40 2.30 -27.53 -11.38
C GLY A 40 1.39 -28.63 -10.84
N THR A 41 2.02 -29.71 -10.36
CA THR A 41 1.32 -30.91 -9.87
C THR A 41 0.55 -30.70 -8.56
N LYS A 42 0.68 -29.52 -7.95
CA LYS A 42 0.01 -29.11 -6.71
C LYS A 42 -0.58 -27.70 -6.89
N PRO A 43 -1.72 -27.38 -6.25
CA PRO A 43 -2.40 -26.10 -6.44
C PRO A 43 -1.55 -24.86 -6.17
N PHE A 44 -0.61 -24.93 -5.21
CA PHE A 44 0.25 -23.79 -4.87
C PHE A 44 1.32 -23.44 -5.92
N TYR A 45 1.51 -24.29 -6.95
CA TYR A 45 2.36 -23.98 -8.09
C TYR A 45 1.65 -23.13 -9.17
N GLY A 46 0.31 -23.08 -9.17
CA GLY A 46 -0.43 -22.25 -10.14
C GLY A 46 -0.30 -20.75 -9.82
N ALA A 47 -0.56 -19.89 -10.80
CA ALA A 47 -0.52 -18.44 -10.59
C ALA A 47 -1.68 -17.95 -9.69
N SER A 48 -1.39 -16.99 -8.80
CA SER A 48 -2.39 -16.27 -7.99
C SER A 48 -2.20 -14.75 -8.16
N HIS A 49 -2.24 -13.95 -7.09
CA HIS A 49 -1.62 -12.62 -7.04
C HIS A 49 -0.09 -12.63 -7.18
N VAL A 50 0.53 -13.81 -7.04
CA VAL A 50 1.96 -14.06 -7.22
C VAL A 50 2.14 -15.18 -8.23
N ASP A 51 3.01 -14.95 -9.20
CA ASP A 51 3.60 -15.98 -10.03
C ASP A 51 5.13 -15.82 -9.99
N GLY A 52 5.82 -15.46 -11.09
CA GLY A 52 7.24 -15.10 -11.12
C GLY A 52 7.62 -13.95 -10.19
N SER A 53 6.74 -12.95 -10.11
CA SER A 53 6.78 -11.80 -9.20
C SER A 53 5.37 -11.48 -8.71
N VAL A 54 5.24 -10.67 -7.67
CA VAL A 54 3.93 -10.17 -7.23
C VAL A 54 3.38 -9.16 -8.24
N ALA A 55 2.10 -9.25 -8.60
CA ALA A 55 1.48 -8.42 -9.64
C ALA A 55 2.24 -8.41 -10.99
N SER A 56 3.01 -9.47 -11.29
CA SER A 56 3.85 -9.54 -12.49
C SER A 56 4.75 -8.30 -12.68
N MET A 57 5.22 -7.71 -11.58
CA MET A 57 6.13 -6.57 -11.64
C MET A 57 7.50 -6.95 -12.19
N HIS A 58 8.09 -6.03 -12.94
CA HIS A 58 9.38 -6.20 -13.62
C HIS A 58 10.02 -4.83 -13.88
N ASP A 59 11.25 -4.81 -14.40
CA ASP A 59 12.10 -3.63 -14.43
C ASP A 59 12.22 -2.99 -15.83
N HIS A 60 11.87 -1.70 -15.91
CA HIS A 60 12.12 -0.85 -17.08
C HIS A 60 13.24 0.16 -16.83
N ALA A 61 14.34 -0.25 -16.22
CA ALA A 61 15.36 0.68 -15.72
C ALA A 61 16.10 1.49 -16.80
N ASN A 62 16.02 1.08 -18.08
CA ASN A 62 16.52 1.87 -19.21
C ASN A 62 15.57 3.00 -19.63
N TYR A 63 14.35 3.05 -19.10
CA TYR A 63 13.44 4.17 -19.30
C TYR A 63 13.54 5.13 -18.12
N ILE A 64 13.33 6.41 -18.38
CA ILE A 64 13.47 7.46 -17.38
C ILE A 64 12.38 7.39 -16.29
N ARG A 65 11.13 7.05 -16.67
CA ARG A 65 9.95 7.16 -15.80
C ARG A 65 9.08 5.91 -15.78
N THR A 66 9.42 4.89 -16.55
CA THR A 66 8.56 3.73 -16.79
C THR A 66 8.75 2.70 -15.69
N VAL A 67 7.64 2.22 -15.15
CA VAL A 67 7.58 1.25 -14.07
C VAL A 67 6.80 0.04 -14.59
N GLY A 68 7.43 -1.13 -14.57
CA GLY A 68 6.85 -2.36 -15.12
C GLY A 68 5.86 -3.01 -14.17
N LEU A 69 4.65 -3.25 -14.65
CA LEU A 69 3.58 -3.95 -13.96
C LEU A 69 2.77 -4.74 -15.00
N GLY A 70 2.52 -6.03 -14.77
CA GLY A 70 1.89 -6.89 -15.77
C GLY A 70 0.37 -6.70 -15.91
N GLU A 71 -0.26 -7.65 -16.60
CA GLU A 71 -1.72 -7.79 -16.67
C GLU A 71 -2.29 -8.25 -15.33
N LEU A 72 -3.28 -7.54 -14.80
CA LEU A 72 -3.89 -7.78 -13.50
C LEU A 72 -5.40 -8.01 -13.64
N GLY A 73 -5.92 -9.00 -12.93
CA GLY A 73 -7.33 -9.07 -12.55
C GLY A 73 -7.52 -8.34 -11.23
N MET A 74 -8.39 -7.33 -11.21
CA MET A 74 -8.60 -6.44 -10.08
C MET A 74 -10.07 -6.42 -9.69
N VAL A 75 -10.34 -6.28 -8.39
CA VAL A 75 -11.67 -5.95 -7.88
C VAL A 75 -11.61 -4.59 -7.21
N MET A 76 -12.49 -3.67 -7.57
CA MET A 76 -12.60 -2.36 -6.95
C MET A 76 -14.07 -2.00 -6.74
N ASN A 77 -14.48 -1.81 -5.47
CA ASN A 77 -15.87 -1.60 -5.08
C ASN A 77 -16.84 -2.61 -5.72
N GLY A 78 -16.54 -3.91 -5.66
CA GLY A 78 -17.39 -4.97 -6.24
C GLY A 78 -17.28 -5.15 -7.76
N ILE A 79 -16.47 -4.35 -8.45
CA ILE A 79 -16.34 -4.40 -9.90
C ILE A 79 -15.09 -5.20 -10.25
N ASP A 80 -15.29 -6.35 -10.92
CA ASP A 80 -14.22 -7.22 -11.41
C ASP A 80 -13.84 -6.82 -12.85
N PHE A 81 -12.56 -6.50 -13.05
CA PHE A 81 -12.04 -6.07 -14.34
C PHE A 81 -10.61 -6.59 -14.55
N ARG A 82 -10.21 -6.70 -15.82
CA ARG A 82 -8.84 -7.09 -16.20
C ARG A 82 -8.17 -5.94 -16.92
N THR A 83 -6.98 -5.58 -16.46
CA THR A 83 -6.16 -4.56 -17.11
C THR A 83 -5.46 -5.12 -18.35
N ARG A 84 -4.98 -4.23 -19.23
CA ARG A 84 -3.87 -4.59 -20.13
C ARG A 84 -2.57 -4.71 -19.34
N HIS A 85 -1.46 -5.03 -20.00
CA HIS A 85 -0.14 -4.87 -19.40
C HIS A 85 0.09 -3.41 -19.01
N ASN A 86 0.57 -3.14 -17.80
CA ASN A 86 0.61 -1.81 -17.19
C ASN A 86 2.04 -1.27 -17.05
N ASP A 87 2.73 -0.97 -18.15
CA ASP A 87 3.97 -0.18 -18.07
C ASP A 87 3.61 1.29 -17.88
N TYR A 88 3.44 1.71 -16.63
CA TYR A 88 2.96 3.05 -16.28
C TYR A 88 4.13 4.02 -16.02
N HIS A 89 3.85 5.33 -16.08
CA HIS A 89 4.84 6.36 -15.82
C HIS A 89 4.70 6.96 -14.42
N LEU A 90 5.83 7.36 -13.83
CA LEU A 90 5.90 8.12 -12.57
C LEU A 90 5.37 9.56 -12.74
N LEU A 91 4.05 9.68 -12.86
CA LEU A 91 3.30 10.93 -13.04
C LEU A 91 2.31 11.11 -11.89
N MET A 92 2.00 12.37 -11.57
CA MET A 92 1.07 12.74 -10.51
C MET A 92 -0.11 13.54 -11.03
N PRO A 93 -1.27 13.56 -10.34
CA PRO A 93 -2.37 14.47 -10.68
C PRO A 93 -1.89 15.91 -10.78
N SER A 94 -2.51 16.72 -11.64
CA SER A 94 -2.02 18.08 -11.84
C SER A 94 -2.13 18.96 -10.60
N GLN A 95 -1.10 19.77 -10.35
CA GLN A 95 -1.11 20.72 -9.24
C GLN A 95 -1.90 22.00 -9.53
N HIS A 96 -2.24 22.24 -10.79
CA HIS A 96 -2.65 23.58 -11.24
C HIS A 96 -4.03 23.62 -11.90
N THR A 97 -4.63 22.48 -12.23
CA THR A 97 -5.90 22.43 -12.97
C THR A 97 -6.81 21.29 -12.52
N LYS A 98 -8.12 21.47 -12.71
CA LYS A 98 -9.15 20.44 -12.58
C LYS A 98 -9.38 19.66 -13.88
N GLU A 99 -8.55 19.86 -14.91
CA GLU A 99 -8.74 19.18 -16.19
C GLU A 99 -8.73 17.65 -16.01
N TYR A 100 -9.73 17.00 -16.63
CA TYR A 100 -9.93 15.55 -16.53
C TYR A 100 -8.68 14.79 -16.97
N ASN A 101 -8.25 13.83 -16.17
CA ASN A 101 -7.08 13.00 -16.40
C ASN A 101 -5.74 13.74 -16.60
N LYS A 102 -5.67 15.05 -16.31
CA LYS A 102 -4.40 15.79 -16.42
C LYS A 102 -3.40 15.31 -15.38
N LEU A 103 -2.21 14.94 -15.86
CA LEU A 103 -1.07 14.51 -15.06
C LEU A 103 0.14 15.43 -15.29
N ASP A 104 0.92 15.65 -14.24
CA ASP A 104 2.18 16.38 -14.24
C ASP A 104 3.35 15.44 -13.91
N GLU A 105 4.56 15.79 -14.36
CA GLU A 105 5.75 15.00 -14.08
C GLU A 105 6.18 15.13 -12.61
N ILE A 106 6.45 13.99 -11.97
CA ILE A 106 7.09 13.97 -10.65
C ILE A 106 8.54 14.45 -10.80
N GLN A 107 8.91 15.44 -10.00
CA GLN A 107 10.28 15.95 -9.97
C GLN A 107 11.22 14.93 -9.32
N PHE A 108 12.27 14.52 -10.04
CA PHE A 108 13.28 13.65 -9.48
C PHE A 108 14.11 14.35 -8.40
N PRO A 109 14.51 13.62 -7.34
CA PRO A 109 15.33 14.19 -6.28
C PRO A 109 16.68 14.64 -6.83
N ASN A 110 17.20 15.74 -6.28
CA ASN A 110 18.51 16.26 -6.64
C ASN A 110 19.62 15.33 -6.14
N VAL A 111 20.81 15.48 -6.71
CA VAL A 111 22.02 14.80 -6.21
C VAL A 111 22.51 15.53 -4.95
N PRO A 112 22.91 14.83 -3.88
CA PRO A 112 23.53 15.46 -2.71
C PRO A 112 24.73 16.35 -3.13
N PRO A 113 24.80 17.61 -2.68
CA PRO A 113 25.91 18.51 -3.00
C PRO A 113 27.29 17.95 -2.63
N GLU A 114 27.36 17.13 -1.59
CA GLU A 114 28.57 16.46 -1.11
C GLU A 114 29.12 15.44 -2.10
N VAL A 115 28.25 14.88 -2.94
CA VAL A 115 28.67 14.03 -4.07
C VAL A 115 29.21 14.94 -5.18
N LEU A 116 28.46 15.98 -5.58
CA LEU A 116 28.83 16.85 -6.70
C LEU A 116 30.10 17.68 -6.44
N SER A 117 30.48 17.89 -5.18
CA SER A 117 31.69 18.62 -4.81
C SER A 117 32.98 17.81 -4.93
N LYS A 118 32.91 16.49 -5.18
CA LYS A 118 34.09 15.65 -5.38
C LYS A 118 34.72 15.89 -6.75
N HIS A 119 36.05 15.80 -6.82
CA HIS A 119 36.81 16.17 -8.01
C HIS A 119 36.84 15.06 -9.07
N THR A 120 36.82 13.80 -8.64
CA THR A 120 36.88 12.64 -9.56
C THR A 120 35.60 11.81 -9.49
N VAL A 121 35.33 11.05 -10.55
CA VAL A 121 34.15 10.17 -10.62
C VAL A 121 34.26 9.06 -9.56
N GLU A 122 35.46 8.57 -9.27
CA GLU A 122 35.73 7.55 -8.24
C GLU A 122 35.38 8.07 -6.83
N GLU A 123 35.73 9.32 -6.53
CA GLU A 123 35.36 9.97 -5.28
C GLU A 123 33.85 10.21 -5.20
N GLN A 124 33.21 10.62 -6.31
CA GLN A 124 31.75 10.73 -6.39
C GLN A 124 31.05 9.39 -6.14
N ILE A 125 31.55 8.31 -6.74
CA ILE A 125 31.03 6.94 -6.52
C ILE A 125 31.13 6.57 -5.06
N THR A 126 32.28 6.80 -4.44
CA THR A 126 32.52 6.46 -3.03
C THR A 126 31.57 7.23 -2.11
N GLU A 127 31.39 8.54 -2.34
CA GLU A 127 30.46 9.35 -1.55
C GLU A 127 29.00 8.94 -1.81
N MET A 128 28.61 8.67 -3.06
CA MET A 128 27.26 8.22 -3.40
C MET A 128 26.91 6.91 -2.69
N ARG A 129 27.84 5.95 -2.63
CA ARG A 129 27.66 4.68 -1.89
C ARG A 129 27.38 4.91 -0.42
N GLU A 130 28.03 5.90 0.19
CA GLU A 130 27.79 6.26 1.59
C GLU A 130 26.40 6.86 1.83
N TRP A 131 25.82 7.57 0.86
CA TRP A 131 24.42 8.02 0.92
C TRP A 131 23.44 6.86 0.84
N PHE A 132 23.70 5.87 -0.02
CA PHE A 132 22.91 4.63 -0.08
C PHE A 132 23.04 3.79 1.19
N LYS A 133 24.24 3.75 1.80
CA LYS A 133 24.48 3.12 3.10
C LYS A 133 23.66 3.80 4.21
N ALA A 134 23.66 5.13 4.25
CA ALA A 134 22.86 5.90 5.20
C ALA A 134 21.35 5.61 5.07
N TRP A 135 20.85 5.48 3.83
CA TRP A 135 19.46 5.07 3.58
C TRP A 135 19.20 3.63 4.02
N ARG A 136 20.04 2.66 3.64
CA ARG A 136 19.92 1.26 4.08
C ARG A 136 19.84 1.15 5.60
N ASP A 137 20.75 1.84 6.28
CA ASP A 137 20.89 1.80 7.75
C ASP A 137 19.87 2.70 8.46
N GLN A 138 19.02 3.42 7.71
CA GLN A 138 18.07 4.42 8.21
C GLN A 138 18.73 5.48 9.11
N ASN A 139 20.03 5.74 8.89
CA ASN A 139 20.84 6.65 9.67
C ASN A 139 20.99 8.00 8.95
N HIS A 140 20.27 9.00 9.46
CA HIS A 140 20.24 10.34 8.90
C HIS A 140 21.03 11.38 9.71
N VAL A 141 21.91 10.94 10.63
CA VAL A 141 22.69 11.85 11.50
C VAL A 141 23.75 12.61 10.70
N LYS A 142 24.54 11.89 9.88
CA LYS A 142 25.61 12.49 9.07
C LYS A 142 25.15 12.82 7.66
N ARG A 143 24.35 11.94 7.06
CA ARG A 143 23.84 12.04 5.68
C ARG A 143 22.33 11.92 5.74
N ASP A 144 21.64 13.06 5.82
CA ASP A 144 20.18 13.09 5.89
C ASP A 144 19.57 12.70 4.53
N TYR A 145 19.50 11.39 4.29
CA TYR A 145 19.06 10.79 3.03
C TYR A 145 17.62 11.20 2.68
N ARG A 146 16.78 11.56 3.66
CA ARG A 146 15.35 11.88 3.48
C ARG A 146 15.10 13.06 2.52
N LYS A 147 16.14 13.88 2.29
CA LYS A 147 16.10 15.00 1.32
C LYS A 147 16.26 14.54 -0.13
N TYR A 148 16.90 13.40 -0.35
CA TYR A 148 17.33 12.94 -1.68
C TYR A 148 16.79 11.55 -2.05
N PHE A 149 16.26 10.81 -1.08
CA PHE A 149 15.54 9.57 -1.26
C PHE A 149 14.08 9.85 -0.94
N LYS A 150 13.23 9.90 -1.97
CA LYS A 150 11.85 10.37 -1.85
C LYS A 150 10.88 9.23 -2.10
N PRO A 151 10.03 8.86 -1.13
CA PRO A 151 9.01 7.85 -1.35
C PRO A 151 7.85 8.44 -2.17
N VAL A 152 7.41 7.67 -3.15
CA VAL A 152 6.30 7.98 -4.04
C VAL A 152 5.30 6.83 -3.95
N LEU A 153 4.05 7.11 -3.60
CA LEU A 153 2.98 6.11 -3.55
C LEU A 153 2.28 6.09 -4.91
N CYS A 154 2.30 4.94 -5.58
CA CYS A 154 1.56 4.69 -6.81
C CYS A 154 0.28 3.91 -6.52
N TYR A 155 -0.81 4.29 -7.18
CA TYR A 155 -2.15 3.77 -6.93
C TYR A 155 -2.91 3.60 -8.25
N MET A 156 -3.88 2.69 -8.23
CA MET A 156 -4.85 2.52 -9.30
C MET A 156 -6.13 3.24 -8.92
N GLU A 157 -6.59 4.15 -9.76
CA GLU A 157 -7.89 4.82 -9.62
C GLU A 157 -8.86 4.26 -10.67
N GLY A 158 -10.08 3.92 -10.26
CA GLY A 158 -11.17 3.46 -11.12
C GLY A 158 -12.45 4.29 -10.96
N GLY A 159 -13.27 4.31 -12.01
CA GLY A 159 -14.57 4.97 -11.98
C GLY A 159 -15.42 4.68 -13.21
N TRP A 160 -16.74 4.83 -13.05
CA TRP A 160 -17.70 4.76 -14.15
C TRP A 160 -17.65 6.03 -15.00
N THR A 161 -17.35 5.91 -16.30
CA THR A 161 -17.26 7.04 -17.23
C THR A 161 -18.44 7.10 -18.19
N THR A 162 -18.84 8.30 -18.56
CA THR A 162 -20.01 8.57 -19.43
C THR A 162 -19.70 8.53 -20.92
N ASN A 163 -18.44 8.73 -21.33
CA ASN A 163 -18.04 8.63 -22.73
C ASN A 163 -17.92 7.16 -23.15
N THR A 164 -18.98 6.61 -23.74
CA THR A 164 -19.10 5.17 -24.11
C THR A 164 -18.94 4.90 -25.61
N GLN A 165 -18.83 5.96 -26.43
CA GLN A 165 -18.75 5.82 -27.89
C GLN A 165 -17.31 5.69 -28.40
N THR A 166 -16.35 6.25 -27.67
CA THR A 166 -14.92 6.20 -28.01
C THR A 166 -14.14 5.53 -26.87
N LEU A 167 -13.14 4.74 -27.22
CA LEU A 167 -12.21 4.18 -26.24
C LEU A 167 -11.10 5.22 -25.97
N GLU A 168 -11.04 5.71 -24.73
CA GLU A 168 -9.95 6.58 -24.28
C GLU A 168 -8.88 5.73 -23.59
N GLU A 169 -7.61 5.98 -23.90
CA GLU A 169 -6.55 5.26 -23.20
C GLU A 169 -6.47 5.65 -21.72
N PRO A 170 -6.43 4.65 -20.81
CA PRO A 170 -6.51 4.89 -19.37
C PRO A 170 -5.30 5.69 -18.86
N PHE A 171 -4.12 5.46 -19.45
CA PHE A 171 -2.87 6.17 -19.19
C PHE A 171 -1.85 5.87 -20.30
N ASN A 172 -0.81 6.70 -20.42
CA ASN A 172 0.29 6.49 -21.36
C ASN A 172 1.18 5.31 -20.94
N SER A 173 1.52 4.45 -21.89
CA SER A 173 2.45 3.34 -21.72
C SER A 173 3.32 3.22 -22.96
N ASP A 174 4.64 3.13 -22.78
CA ASP A 174 5.61 3.18 -23.89
C ASP A 174 5.53 1.95 -24.81
N ARG A 175 4.91 0.86 -24.34
CA ARG A 175 4.96 -0.46 -24.99
C ARG A 175 3.59 -1.08 -25.25
N HIS A 176 2.56 -0.63 -24.54
CA HIS A 176 1.24 -1.24 -24.56
C HIS A 176 0.16 -0.17 -24.75
N HIS A 177 -0.87 -0.52 -25.51
CA HIS A 177 -2.04 0.32 -25.74
C HIS A 177 -3.25 -0.58 -25.86
N ILE A 178 -4.46 -0.11 -25.57
CA ILE A 178 -5.65 -0.91 -25.85
C ILE A 178 -5.81 -1.03 -27.37
N ASP A 179 -5.76 -2.27 -27.85
CA ASP A 179 -5.93 -2.59 -29.27
C ASP A 179 -7.42 -2.77 -29.57
N ALA A 180 -8.16 -1.67 -29.57
CA ALA A 180 -9.54 -1.61 -30.03
C ALA A 180 -9.92 -0.22 -30.56
N SER A 181 -10.78 -0.17 -31.58
CA SER A 181 -11.26 1.08 -32.18
C SER A 181 -12.44 1.70 -31.43
N SER A 182 -13.17 0.88 -30.67
CA SER A 182 -14.31 1.26 -29.87
C SER A 182 -14.46 0.32 -28.69
N TRP A 183 -15.31 0.70 -27.73
CA TRP A 183 -15.65 -0.16 -26.61
C TRP A 183 -16.27 -1.49 -27.05
N PHE A 184 -17.19 -1.49 -28.02
CA PHE A 184 -17.80 -2.73 -28.53
C PHE A 184 -16.78 -3.65 -29.21
N ASP A 185 -15.81 -3.10 -29.95
CA ASP A 185 -14.71 -3.87 -30.53
C ASP A 185 -13.86 -4.53 -29.43
N LEU A 186 -13.55 -3.79 -28.35
CA LEU A 186 -12.85 -4.36 -27.20
C LEU A 186 -13.65 -5.51 -26.57
N GLN A 187 -14.95 -5.34 -26.41
CA GLN A 187 -15.82 -6.38 -25.87
C GLN A 187 -15.86 -7.62 -26.75
N ASP A 188 -15.99 -7.46 -28.06
CA ASP A 188 -16.02 -8.60 -28.99
C ASP A 188 -14.68 -9.35 -28.98
N LYS A 189 -13.56 -8.64 -28.96
CA LYS A 189 -12.22 -9.22 -28.81
C LYS A 189 -12.07 -9.98 -27.49
N VAL A 190 -12.50 -9.39 -26.37
CA VAL A 190 -12.46 -10.04 -25.05
C VAL A 190 -13.39 -11.24 -25.00
N ARG A 191 -14.60 -11.13 -25.54
CA ARG A 191 -15.57 -12.22 -25.63
C ARG A 191 -15.01 -13.38 -26.45
N PHE A 192 -14.50 -13.08 -27.64
CA PHE A 192 -13.90 -14.08 -28.53
C PHE A 192 -12.70 -14.78 -27.88
N THR A 193 -11.78 -14.03 -27.27
CA THR A 193 -10.61 -14.60 -26.58
C THR A 193 -11.00 -15.41 -25.35
N SER A 194 -12.02 -14.98 -24.60
CA SER A 194 -12.52 -15.73 -23.44
C SER A 194 -13.18 -17.06 -23.83
N TYR A 195 -13.95 -17.10 -24.93
CA TYR A 195 -14.56 -18.34 -25.41
C TYR A 195 -13.60 -19.27 -26.15
N SER A 196 -12.59 -18.73 -26.83
CA SER A 196 -11.59 -19.51 -27.56
C SER A 196 -10.42 -19.97 -26.69
N GLY A 197 -10.25 -19.38 -25.50
CA GLY A 197 -9.03 -19.53 -24.70
C GLY A 197 -7.80 -18.84 -25.33
N GLY A 198 -8.00 -18.05 -26.40
CA GLY A 198 -6.94 -17.29 -27.06
C GLY A 198 -6.49 -16.07 -26.25
N LYS A 199 -5.37 -15.46 -26.64
CA LYS A 199 -4.83 -14.25 -25.99
C LYS A 199 -4.27 -13.26 -27.00
N SER A 200 -4.19 -11.99 -26.60
CA SER A 200 -3.37 -11.00 -27.31
C SER A 200 -1.89 -11.26 -27.00
N ASN A 201 -1.08 -11.46 -28.04
CA ASN A 201 0.37 -11.63 -27.87
C ASN A 201 1.07 -10.35 -27.41
N LEU A 202 0.45 -9.19 -27.67
CA LEU A 202 0.95 -7.89 -27.24
C LEU A 202 0.31 -7.43 -25.92
N GLU A 203 -0.54 -8.25 -25.30
CA GLU A 203 -1.11 -8.00 -23.96
C GLU A 203 -1.93 -6.71 -23.87
N ASN A 204 -2.63 -6.42 -24.97
CA ASN A 204 -3.35 -5.16 -25.23
C ASN A 204 -4.88 -5.26 -25.00
N TYR A 205 -5.39 -6.38 -24.48
CA TYR A 205 -6.84 -6.61 -24.30
C TYR A 205 -7.27 -6.52 -22.83
N ALA A 206 -7.73 -5.34 -22.43
CA ALA A 206 -8.38 -5.12 -21.14
C ALA A 206 -9.85 -5.60 -21.16
N TYR A 207 -10.32 -6.22 -20.07
CA TYR A 207 -11.74 -6.43 -19.82
C TYR A 207 -12.27 -5.29 -18.95
N LEU A 208 -13.04 -4.39 -19.55
CA LEU A 208 -13.61 -3.21 -18.91
C LEU A 208 -15.14 -3.31 -18.89
N PRO A 209 -15.75 -3.62 -17.73
CA PRO A 209 -17.18 -3.79 -17.60
C PRO A 209 -17.98 -2.55 -18.01
N THR A 210 -19.26 -2.76 -18.30
CA THR A 210 -20.24 -1.69 -18.47
C THR A 210 -21.47 -1.94 -17.65
N THR A 211 -22.10 -0.85 -17.26
CA THR A 211 -23.35 -0.87 -16.53
C THR A 211 -24.34 0.11 -17.14
N ILE A 212 -25.61 -0.07 -16.79
CA ILE A 212 -26.67 0.90 -17.06
C ILE A 212 -26.78 1.74 -15.79
N MET A 213 -26.43 3.02 -15.87
CA MET A 213 -26.47 3.93 -14.72
C MET A 213 -27.88 4.45 -14.47
N ASN A 214 -28.67 4.60 -15.52
CA ASN A 214 -30.01 5.17 -15.45
C ASN A 214 -30.86 4.79 -16.67
N VAL A 215 -32.17 5.00 -16.58
CA VAL A 215 -33.11 4.82 -17.69
C VAL A 215 -33.99 6.06 -17.80
N VAL A 216 -33.84 6.81 -18.90
CA VAL A 216 -34.60 8.03 -19.16
C VAL A 216 -35.53 7.77 -20.34
N ASN A 217 -36.85 7.82 -20.11
CA ASN A 217 -37.88 7.65 -21.14
C ASN A 217 -37.79 6.34 -21.96
N GLY A 218 -37.23 5.28 -21.38
CA GLY A 218 -37.02 3.99 -22.04
C GLY A 218 -35.67 3.84 -22.74
N THR A 219 -34.83 4.87 -22.71
CA THR A 219 -33.46 4.83 -23.21
C THR A 219 -32.48 4.59 -22.05
N PRO A 220 -31.67 3.51 -22.08
CA PRO A 220 -30.64 3.28 -21.09
C PRO A 220 -29.47 4.27 -21.26
N GLU A 221 -29.01 4.83 -20.15
CA GLU A 221 -27.76 5.58 -20.06
C GLU A 221 -26.66 4.63 -19.58
N TYR A 222 -25.71 4.33 -20.46
CA TYR A 222 -24.60 3.43 -20.15
C TYR A 222 -23.41 4.17 -19.53
N ALA A 223 -22.65 3.46 -18.71
CA ALA A 223 -21.31 3.87 -18.32
C ALA A 223 -20.34 2.70 -18.45
N GLN A 224 -19.07 3.04 -18.70
CA GLN A 224 -17.97 2.10 -18.78
C GLN A 224 -17.07 2.24 -17.58
N TRP A 225 -16.63 1.12 -17.03
CA TRP A 225 -15.59 1.14 -16.01
C TRP A 225 -14.25 1.43 -16.68
N ASN A 226 -13.60 2.52 -16.27
CA ASN A 226 -12.26 2.85 -16.70
C ASN A 226 -11.36 3.02 -15.48
N TYR A 227 -10.06 2.83 -15.69
CA TYR A 227 -9.05 2.95 -14.64
C TYR A 227 -7.90 3.85 -15.11
N ARG A 228 -7.04 4.31 -14.20
CA ARG A 228 -5.72 4.84 -14.51
C ARG A 228 -4.75 4.49 -13.38
N ILE A 229 -3.46 4.46 -13.68
CA ILE A 229 -2.41 4.38 -12.66
C ILE A 229 -1.73 5.74 -12.60
N ALA A 230 -1.62 6.28 -11.39
CA ALA A 230 -0.91 7.52 -11.10
C ALA A 230 -0.12 7.37 -9.80
N CYS A 231 0.73 8.33 -9.52
CA CYS A 231 1.60 8.33 -8.35
C CYS A 231 1.51 9.67 -7.60
N HIS A 232 1.93 9.65 -6.34
CA HIS A 232 1.89 10.80 -5.44
C HIS A 232 3.22 10.86 -4.67
N PRO A 233 4.02 11.94 -4.83
CA PRO A 233 5.18 12.17 -3.98
C PRO A 233 4.72 12.48 -2.56
N LEU A 234 5.06 11.60 -1.61
CA LEU A 234 4.57 11.74 -0.23
C LEU A 234 5.20 12.96 0.45
N SER A 235 4.43 13.64 1.29
CA SER A 235 4.88 14.82 2.03
C SER A 235 5.99 14.52 3.05
N ARG A 236 6.18 13.24 3.40
CA ARG A 236 7.07 12.76 4.46
C ARG A 236 7.88 11.54 4.02
N ASP A 237 8.95 11.27 4.75
CA ASP A 237 9.67 10.01 4.64
C ASP A 237 8.83 8.86 5.23
N VAL A 238 8.97 7.68 4.64
CA VAL A 238 8.43 6.43 5.20
C VAL A 238 9.65 5.62 5.64
N PRO A 239 9.76 5.20 6.90
CA PRO A 239 10.93 4.42 7.30
C PRO A 239 10.82 2.98 6.78
N LEU A 240 11.94 2.35 6.46
CA LEU A 240 11.96 1.00 5.88
C LEU A 240 11.36 -0.07 6.82
N ASN A 241 11.37 0.17 8.13
CA ASN A 241 10.74 -0.71 9.11
C ASN A 241 9.20 -0.58 9.17
N ALA A 242 8.61 0.39 8.46
CA ALA A 242 7.17 0.50 8.29
C ALA A 242 6.60 -0.55 7.35
N PHE A 243 7.43 -1.12 6.46
CA PHE A 243 7.04 -2.18 5.53
C PHE A 243 7.11 -3.55 6.23
N ILE A 244 5.95 -4.14 6.49
CA ILE A 244 5.82 -5.44 7.12
C ILE A 244 5.66 -6.49 6.02
N PRO A 245 6.61 -7.41 5.84
CA PRO A 245 6.51 -8.43 4.80
C PRO A 245 5.32 -9.36 5.06
N GLN A 246 4.53 -9.63 4.02
CA GLN A 246 3.39 -10.53 4.10
C GLN A 246 3.81 -11.95 3.77
N ASP A 247 3.64 -12.89 4.71
CA ASP A 247 4.03 -14.30 4.53
C ASP A 247 3.06 -15.03 3.60
N ASP A 248 3.25 -14.86 2.29
CA ASP A 248 2.54 -15.60 1.25
C ASP A 248 3.13 -17.02 1.15
N LEU A 249 2.60 -17.92 1.98
CA LEU A 249 3.09 -19.29 2.10
C LEU A 249 3.12 -20.03 0.75
N LYS A 250 2.17 -19.74 -0.15
CA LYS A 250 2.19 -20.21 -1.54
C LYS A 250 3.51 -19.88 -2.23
N ALA A 251 3.91 -18.61 -2.23
CA ALA A 251 5.10 -18.14 -2.93
C ALA A 251 6.37 -18.77 -2.36
N ARG A 252 6.43 -18.88 -1.03
CA ARG A 252 7.54 -19.52 -0.32
C ARG A 252 7.64 -21.01 -0.55
N LEU A 253 6.54 -21.75 -0.43
CA LEU A 253 6.52 -23.21 -0.64
C LEU A 253 6.80 -23.56 -2.09
N ALA A 254 6.23 -22.83 -3.05
CA ALA A 254 6.50 -23.05 -4.46
C ALA A 254 7.98 -22.89 -4.82
N ARG A 255 8.72 -22.03 -4.09
CA ARG A 255 10.14 -21.71 -4.34
C ARG A 255 11.12 -22.29 -3.32
N THR A 256 10.63 -23.01 -2.31
CA THR A 256 11.45 -23.50 -1.19
C THR A 256 12.26 -22.39 -0.52
N GLN A 257 11.61 -21.26 -0.22
CA GLN A 257 12.25 -20.09 0.39
C GLN A 257 11.92 -19.96 1.88
N ASN A 258 12.95 -19.66 2.68
CA ASN A 258 12.75 -19.14 4.04
C ASN A 258 12.37 -17.65 4.03
N MET A 259 12.00 -17.07 5.18
CA MET A 259 11.58 -15.66 5.24
C MET A 259 12.67 -14.68 4.79
N THR A 260 13.94 -14.93 5.15
CA THR A 260 15.07 -14.07 4.76
C THR A 260 15.27 -14.04 3.25
N GLN A 261 15.14 -15.19 2.59
CA GLN A 261 15.20 -15.27 1.13
C GLN A 261 13.97 -14.64 0.48
N TYR A 262 12.79 -14.92 1.01
CA TYR A 262 11.53 -14.43 0.48
C TYR A 262 11.44 -12.90 0.48
N ILE A 263 11.81 -12.24 1.59
CA ILE A 263 11.84 -10.76 1.70
C ILE A 263 12.72 -10.13 0.60
N ASN A 264 13.77 -10.83 0.19
CA ASN A 264 14.72 -10.42 -0.84
C ASN A 264 14.36 -10.92 -2.25
N SER A 265 13.12 -11.35 -2.48
CA SER A 265 12.62 -11.78 -3.80
C SER A 265 11.56 -10.83 -4.36
N ARG A 266 11.39 -10.79 -5.69
CA ARG A 266 10.32 -10.03 -6.38
C ARG A 266 8.91 -10.55 -6.08
N THR A 267 8.79 -11.65 -5.33
CA THR A 267 7.50 -12.24 -4.93
C THR A 267 6.98 -11.74 -3.60
N CYS A 268 7.82 -11.08 -2.80
CA CYS A 268 7.40 -10.53 -1.51
C CYS A 268 6.63 -9.22 -1.69
N ARG A 269 5.45 -9.17 -1.08
CA ARG A 269 4.66 -7.94 -0.85
C ARG A 269 4.74 -7.51 0.61
N PHE A 270 4.28 -6.31 0.88
CA PHE A 270 4.33 -5.68 2.19
C PHE A 270 2.97 -5.12 2.57
N SER A 271 2.68 -5.04 3.86
CA SER A 271 1.70 -4.10 4.40
C SER A 271 2.43 -2.96 5.08
N LEU A 272 1.71 -1.90 5.42
CA LEU A 272 2.24 -0.80 6.24
C LEU A 272 1.85 -1.00 7.70
N THR A 273 2.76 -0.66 8.60
CA THR A 273 2.48 -0.54 10.04
C THR A 273 1.33 0.42 10.30
N ALA A 274 0.56 0.17 11.37
CA ALA A 274 -0.48 1.09 11.81
C ALA A 274 0.10 2.44 12.30
N THR A 275 1.32 2.46 12.87
CA THR A 275 1.96 3.68 13.39
C THR A 275 3.46 3.76 13.09
N ILE A 276 3.96 4.97 12.80
CA ILE A 276 5.38 5.25 12.48
C ILE A 276 6.25 5.40 13.75
N ASN A 277 5.65 5.73 14.91
CA ASN A 277 6.40 6.02 16.12
C ASN A 277 6.95 4.76 16.77
N GLY A 278 8.12 4.30 16.32
CA GLY A 278 9.31 3.81 17.07
C GLY A 278 9.20 2.78 18.20
N ASN A 279 8.03 2.59 18.83
CA ASN A 279 7.80 1.62 19.89
C ASN A 279 7.40 0.23 19.35
N ALA A 280 7.71 -0.04 18.08
CA ALA A 280 7.60 -1.37 17.46
C ALA A 280 8.56 -2.41 18.08
N HIS A 281 9.39 -2.01 19.05
CA HIS A 281 10.28 -2.89 19.82
C HIS A 281 9.69 -3.36 21.17
N ARG A 282 8.49 -2.92 21.59
CA ARG A 282 7.93 -3.27 22.91
C ARG A 282 6.58 -4.01 22.88
N SER A 283 6.11 -4.47 21.73
CA SER A 283 4.98 -5.40 21.69
C SER A 283 5.31 -6.53 20.71
N PRO A 284 5.17 -7.81 21.11
CA PRO A 284 5.17 -8.93 20.17
C PRO A 284 4.11 -8.75 19.07
N ASP A 285 3.03 -8.01 19.36
CA ASP A 285 1.98 -7.64 18.42
C ASP A 285 2.22 -6.27 17.80
N LYS A 286 2.87 -6.25 16.63
CA LYS A 286 2.88 -5.09 15.72
C LYS A 286 1.53 -4.88 15.00
N ASN A 287 0.61 -5.84 15.14
CA ASN A 287 -0.67 -5.93 14.43
C ASN A 287 -1.83 -5.89 15.43
N LYS A 288 -2.23 -4.70 15.88
CA LYS A 288 -3.49 -4.52 16.62
C LYS A 288 -4.57 -4.00 15.68
N GLY A 289 -5.83 -4.32 15.96
CA GLY A 289 -6.95 -3.67 15.28
C GLY A 289 -6.85 -2.14 15.41
N TYR A 290 -6.95 -1.44 14.29
CA TYR A 290 -6.93 0.02 14.23
C TYR A 290 -8.06 0.50 13.33
N SER A 291 -8.63 1.66 13.65
CA SER A 291 -9.58 2.35 12.78
C SER A 291 -8.88 3.29 11.80
N TRP A 292 -7.67 3.76 12.11
CA TRP A 292 -6.90 4.66 11.26
C TRP A 292 -5.41 4.39 11.40
N GLY A 293 -4.73 4.11 10.29
CA GLY A 293 -3.30 3.77 10.27
C GLY A 293 -2.47 4.65 9.32
N LEU A 294 -1.20 4.28 9.13
CA LEU A 294 -0.30 4.99 8.21
C LEU A 294 -0.85 5.03 6.79
N LEU A 295 -1.36 3.92 6.26
CA LEU A 295 -1.90 3.89 4.91
C LEU A 295 -3.04 4.89 4.72
N ASP A 296 -3.91 5.05 5.73
CA ASP A 296 -4.95 6.07 5.71
C ASP A 296 -4.35 7.48 5.60
N GLU A 297 -3.33 7.79 6.39
CA GLU A 297 -2.64 9.10 6.30
C GLU A 297 -2.06 9.36 4.92
N LEU A 298 -1.41 8.35 4.31
CA LEU A 298 -0.78 8.50 2.99
C LEU A 298 -1.81 8.65 1.87
N MET A 299 -2.88 7.85 1.89
CA MET A 299 -3.93 7.92 0.87
C MET A 299 -4.73 9.24 0.97
N TYR A 300 -4.85 9.81 2.17
CA TYR A 300 -5.47 11.13 2.38
C TYR A 300 -4.75 12.29 1.69
N GLU A 301 -3.47 12.13 1.36
CA GLU A 301 -2.69 13.14 0.62
C GLU A 301 -3.02 13.12 -0.89
N ILE A 302 -3.72 12.10 -1.37
CA ILE A 302 -3.92 11.83 -2.80
C ILE A 302 -5.28 12.39 -3.27
N PRO A 303 -5.30 13.30 -4.27
CA PRO A 303 -6.54 13.78 -4.85
C PRO A 303 -7.15 12.77 -5.83
N GLY A 304 -8.48 12.80 -5.98
CA GLY A 304 -9.19 12.11 -7.07
C GLY A 304 -9.14 12.88 -8.40
N LYS A 305 -10.16 12.70 -9.24
CA LYS A 305 -10.23 13.29 -10.60
C LYS A 305 -10.26 14.82 -10.70
N ASP A 306 -10.49 15.55 -9.61
CA ASP A 306 -10.39 17.02 -9.59
C ASP A 306 -8.96 17.53 -9.33
N ASN A 307 -8.00 16.60 -9.22
CA ASN A 307 -6.58 16.84 -8.96
C ASN A 307 -6.34 17.66 -7.67
N TYR A 308 -5.14 18.21 -7.46
CA TYR A 308 -4.78 18.82 -6.17
C TYR A 308 -5.58 20.09 -5.82
N VAL A 309 -6.18 20.73 -6.80
CA VAL A 309 -7.05 21.90 -6.62
C VAL A 309 -8.48 21.52 -6.18
N ALA A 310 -8.75 20.24 -5.94
CA ALA A 310 -10.02 19.75 -5.43
C ALA A 310 -10.33 20.38 -4.07
N ASN A 311 -11.56 20.87 -3.92
CA ASN A 311 -12.11 21.34 -2.66
C ASN A 311 -13.60 21.01 -2.67
N ILE A 312 -13.93 19.80 -2.22
CA ILE A 312 -15.28 19.24 -2.28
C ILE A 312 -15.65 18.81 -0.87
N THR A 313 -16.75 19.32 -0.34
CA THR A 313 -17.35 18.82 0.89
C THR A 313 -18.56 17.96 0.53
N ASP A 314 -18.69 16.82 1.20
CA ASP A 314 -19.79 15.88 0.99
C ASP A 314 -20.79 16.07 2.14
N ASP A 315 -22.04 16.35 1.80
CA ASP A 315 -23.18 16.46 2.74
C ASP A 315 -24.33 15.51 2.31
N PRO A 316 -24.07 14.22 1.98
CA PRO A 316 -25.11 13.33 1.47
C PRO A 316 -26.17 13.14 2.56
N PHE A 317 -27.43 13.27 2.15
CA PHE A 317 -28.58 13.21 3.06
C PHE A 317 -28.55 14.23 4.21
N GLY A 318 -27.85 15.36 4.04
CA GLY A 318 -27.74 16.41 5.05
C GLY A 318 -26.67 16.18 6.11
N LEU A 319 -25.89 15.09 6.01
CA LEU A 319 -24.85 14.75 6.97
C LEU A 319 -23.47 15.24 6.49
N THR A 320 -22.98 16.32 7.09
CA THR A 320 -21.64 16.84 6.77
C THR A 320 -20.54 15.88 7.20
N ALA A 321 -19.65 15.54 6.26
CA ALA A 321 -18.46 14.76 6.52
C ALA A 321 -17.34 15.62 7.14
N TYR A 322 -16.84 15.19 8.29
CA TYR A 322 -15.70 15.76 9.01
C TYR A 322 -14.51 14.79 9.02
N HIS A 323 -13.32 15.34 9.24
CA HIS A 323 -12.13 14.54 9.45
C HIS A 323 -12.29 13.64 10.69
N THR A 324 -11.79 12.40 10.64
CA THR A 324 -11.93 11.41 11.73
C THR A 324 -11.35 11.90 13.07
N ARG A 325 -10.29 12.72 13.00
CA ARG A 325 -9.65 13.38 14.15
C ARG A 325 -10.39 14.61 14.68
N SER A 326 -11.49 15.03 14.07
CA SER A 326 -12.26 16.19 14.53
C SER A 326 -12.90 15.94 15.89
N THR A 327 -12.77 16.92 16.78
CA THR A 327 -13.37 16.94 18.12
C THR A 327 -14.52 17.94 18.16
N THR A 328 -15.36 17.87 19.20
CA THR A 328 -16.47 18.83 19.41
C THR A 328 -16.01 20.29 19.45
N HIS A 329 -14.76 20.54 19.80
CA HIS A 329 -14.17 21.88 19.87
C HIS A 329 -13.33 22.25 18.63
N ASN A 330 -13.05 21.29 17.74
CA ASN A 330 -12.26 21.51 16.54
C ASN A 330 -12.80 20.65 15.38
N LEU A 331 -13.83 21.19 14.72
CA LEU A 331 -14.47 20.57 13.57
C LEU A 331 -13.74 20.98 12.29
N THR A 332 -13.20 19.99 11.58
CA THR A 332 -12.53 20.18 10.30
C THR A 332 -13.37 19.47 9.24
N LYS A 333 -14.02 20.24 8.36
CA LYS A 333 -14.75 19.66 7.23
C LYS A 333 -13.80 18.84 6.36
N LEU A 334 -14.24 17.65 5.96
CA LEU A 334 -13.43 16.76 5.15
C LEU A 334 -13.46 17.22 3.69
N ASN A 335 -12.28 17.39 3.08
CA ASN A 335 -12.17 17.54 1.64
C ASN A 335 -12.30 16.17 0.98
N THR A 336 -13.52 15.83 0.59
CA THR A 336 -13.86 14.55 -0.04
C THR A 336 -13.36 14.42 -1.47
N GLY A 337 -12.78 15.47 -2.05
CA GLY A 337 -12.04 15.39 -3.32
C GLY A 337 -10.73 14.61 -3.22
N TYR A 338 -10.32 14.23 -2.00
CA TYR A 338 -9.16 13.40 -1.71
C TYR A 338 -9.58 11.99 -1.27
N TYR A 339 -8.72 11.01 -1.50
CA TYR A 339 -9.02 9.62 -1.20
C TYR A 339 -9.08 9.34 0.29
N HIS A 340 -10.22 8.84 0.73
CA HIS A 340 -10.45 8.47 2.12
C HIS A 340 -11.42 7.29 2.21
N ARG A 341 -11.30 6.51 3.28
CA ARG A 341 -12.25 5.43 3.61
C ARG A 341 -12.94 5.62 4.95
N TRP A 342 -12.43 6.52 5.80
CA TRP A 342 -13.06 6.87 7.06
C TRP A 342 -13.53 8.32 7.04
N TYR A 343 -14.62 8.62 7.72
CA TYR A 343 -15.02 10.01 8.00
C TYR A 343 -15.88 10.06 9.24
N LYS A 344 -16.14 11.25 9.75
CA LYS A 344 -16.97 11.46 10.93
C LYS A 344 -18.19 12.32 10.60
N VAL A 345 -19.33 11.99 11.18
CA VAL A 345 -20.54 12.82 11.19
C VAL A 345 -20.86 13.24 12.62
N LEU A 346 -21.67 14.29 12.80
CA LEU A 346 -22.05 14.76 14.15
C LEU A 346 -23.24 14.00 14.72
N GLU A 347 -24.13 13.53 13.85
CA GLU A 347 -25.29 12.74 14.25
C GLU A 347 -24.87 11.30 14.54
N HIS A 348 -25.41 10.75 15.63
CA HIS A 348 -25.20 9.34 15.97
C HIS A 348 -26.09 8.45 15.11
N ASP A 349 -25.52 7.34 14.61
CA ASP A 349 -26.33 6.29 14.01
C ASP A 349 -27.14 5.52 15.06
N ALA A 350 -27.95 4.55 14.61
CA ALA A 350 -28.78 3.72 15.48
C ALA A 350 -27.97 2.87 16.49
N MET A 351 -26.67 2.69 16.24
CA MET A 351 -25.74 1.97 17.11
C MET A 351 -24.88 2.93 17.96
N GLY A 352 -25.15 4.23 17.91
CA GLY A 352 -24.42 5.27 18.65
C GLY A 352 -23.07 5.66 18.04
N GLN A 353 -22.73 5.21 16.83
CA GLN A 353 -21.47 5.52 16.17
C GLN A 353 -21.54 6.83 15.38
N THR A 354 -20.40 7.54 15.32
CA THR A 354 -20.22 8.78 14.53
C THR A 354 -19.12 8.67 13.49
N ASN A 355 -18.24 7.66 13.61
CA ASN A 355 -17.22 7.37 12.61
C ASN A 355 -17.79 6.36 11.62
N ILE A 356 -17.75 6.69 10.34
CA ILE A 356 -18.29 5.88 9.26
C ILE A 356 -17.13 5.39 8.39
N HIS A 357 -17.19 4.11 8.03
CA HIS A 357 -16.33 3.49 7.03
C HIS A 357 -17.04 3.41 5.68
N ARG A 358 -16.34 3.80 4.61
CA ARG A 358 -16.82 3.64 3.23
C ARG A 358 -16.59 2.20 2.78
N GLY A 359 -17.55 1.64 2.04
CA GLY A 359 -17.42 0.27 1.50
C GLY A 359 -17.99 -0.83 2.39
N PHE A 360 -18.70 -0.49 3.48
CA PHE A 360 -19.29 -1.44 4.42
C PHE A 360 -18.23 -2.40 5.00
N ALA A 361 -18.08 -3.61 4.45
CA ALA A 361 -17.10 -4.61 4.86
C ALA A 361 -15.76 -4.53 4.10
N ASP A 362 -15.68 -3.76 3.02
CA ASP A 362 -14.49 -3.64 2.18
C ASP A 362 -13.44 -2.73 2.82
N GLU A 363 -12.51 -3.34 3.56
CA GLU A 363 -11.43 -2.63 4.26
C GLU A 363 -10.50 -1.85 3.33
N ASN A 364 -10.44 -2.15 2.03
CA ASN A 364 -9.43 -1.62 1.12
C ASN A 364 -9.94 -0.51 0.19
N LEU A 365 -11.20 -0.10 0.35
CA LEU A 365 -11.83 0.85 -0.56
C LEU A 365 -11.60 2.32 -0.18
N PHE A 366 -10.73 3.01 -0.92
CA PHE A 366 -10.62 4.46 -0.83
C PHE A 366 -11.52 5.15 -1.84
N VAL A 367 -12.22 6.21 -1.43
CA VAL A 367 -13.19 6.93 -2.27
C VAL A 367 -12.85 8.41 -2.32
N ALA A 368 -12.98 9.01 -3.50
CA ALA A 368 -12.91 10.45 -3.70
C ALA A 368 -14.11 10.93 -4.52
N ALA A 369 -14.76 11.99 -4.06
CA ALA A 369 -15.78 12.73 -4.79
C ALA A 369 -15.14 13.56 -5.92
N THR A 370 -15.91 13.87 -6.95
CA THR A 370 -15.41 14.66 -8.09
C THR A 370 -16.51 15.49 -8.75
N THR A 371 -16.12 16.60 -9.38
CA THR A 371 -17.02 17.44 -10.19
C THR A 371 -16.95 17.11 -11.69
N GLN A 372 -16.09 16.17 -12.09
CA GLN A 372 -15.87 15.84 -13.50
C GLN A 372 -17.11 15.26 -14.18
N ALA A 373 -17.59 15.93 -15.23
CA ALA A 373 -18.74 15.46 -16.02
C ALA A 373 -18.49 14.12 -16.74
N HIS A 374 -17.22 13.78 -16.98
CA HIS A 374 -16.79 12.50 -17.55
C HIS A 374 -17.07 11.31 -16.60
N ILE A 375 -17.26 11.54 -15.31
CA ILE A 375 -17.65 10.51 -14.34
C ILE A 375 -19.18 10.45 -14.23
N ALA A 376 -19.71 9.22 -14.26
CA ALA A 376 -21.13 8.97 -14.24
C ALA A 376 -21.76 9.42 -12.91
N PRO A 377 -22.86 10.21 -12.95
CA PRO A 377 -23.57 10.62 -11.76
C PRO A 377 -24.31 9.45 -11.12
N MET A 378 -24.29 9.41 -9.79
CA MET A 378 -25.26 8.70 -8.98
C MET A 378 -26.32 9.71 -8.53
N LYS A 379 -27.58 9.48 -8.92
CA LYS A 379 -28.71 10.34 -8.59
C LYS A 379 -29.64 9.62 -7.65
N VAL A 380 -29.97 10.23 -6.51
CA VAL A 380 -30.99 9.71 -5.59
C VAL A 380 -31.88 10.85 -5.13
N ARG A 381 -33.19 10.59 -5.11
CA ARG A 381 -34.18 11.48 -4.50
C ARG A 381 -34.50 10.94 -3.12
N SER A 382 -34.16 11.69 -2.08
CA SER A 382 -34.54 11.37 -0.70
C SER A 382 -35.67 12.27 -0.27
N CYS A 383 -36.70 11.69 0.34
CA CYS A 383 -37.81 12.44 0.92
C CYS A 383 -37.90 12.11 2.41
N HIS A 384 -37.90 13.13 3.25
CA HIS A 384 -38.13 13.00 4.69
C HIS A 384 -39.30 13.87 5.12
N LYS A 385 -39.91 13.51 6.25
CA LYS A 385 -41.01 14.28 6.81
C LYS A 385 -40.46 15.43 7.65
N GLU A 386 -40.83 16.65 7.31
CA GLU A 386 -40.60 17.81 8.17
C GLU A 386 -41.90 18.22 8.85
N THR A 387 -41.77 18.70 10.09
CA THR A 387 -42.90 19.20 10.87
C THR A 387 -42.84 20.73 10.84
N ASP A 388 -43.90 21.37 10.37
CA ASP A 388 -43.98 22.82 10.38
C ASP A 388 -44.24 23.37 11.81
N GLY A 389 -44.22 24.69 11.95
CA GLY A 389 -44.51 25.38 13.22
C GLY A 389 -45.93 25.15 13.78
N HIS A 390 -46.79 24.43 13.06
CA HIS A 390 -48.16 24.09 13.43
C HIS A 390 -48.38 22.57 13.61
N HIS A 391 -47.29 21.78 13.71
CA HIS A 391 -47.33 20.32 13.86
C HIS A 391 -47.90 19.54 12.66
N HIS A 392 -47.96 20.15 11.47
CA HIS A 392 -48.28 19.42 10.24
C HIS A 392 -47.02 18.79 9.64
N GLN A 393 -47.10 17.49 9.36
CA GLN A 393 -46.06 16.78 8.63
C GLN A 393 -46.24 17.00 7.12
N HIS A 394 -45.18 17.42 6.45
CA HIS A 394 -45.11 17.47 5.00
C HIS A 394 -43.84 16.80 4.50
N ASP A 395 -43.91 16.23 3.29
CA ASP A 395 -42.77 15.57 2.66
C ASP A 395 -41.87 16.63 2.02
N VAL A 396 -40.61 16.70 2.47
CA VAL A 396 -39.56 17.49 1.85
C VAL A 396 -38.65 16.54 1.09
N CYS A 397 -38.56 16.74 -0.23
CA CYS A 397 -37.75 15.91 -1.12
C CYS A 397 -36.56 16.68 -1.66
N ASN A 398 -35.36 16.12 -1.50
CA ASN A 398 -34.12 16.65 -2.04
C ASN A 398 -33.51 15.66 -3.04
N ASP A 399 -33.03 16.18 -4.17
CA ASP A 399 -32.27 15.43 -5.16
C ASP A 399 -30.78 15.55 -4.88
N TYR A 400 -30.10 14.41 -4.71
CA TYR A 400 -28.66 14.32 -4.49
C TYR A 400 -28.00 13.79 -5.75
N ILE A 401 -26.98 14.49 -6.24
CA ILE A 401 -26.19 14.08 -7.41
C ILE A 401 -24.72 14.06 -7.03
N HIS A 402 -24.15 12.88 -6.91
CA HIS A 402 -22.75 12.69 -6.55
C HIS A 402 -22.00 11.92 -7.63
N ARG A 403 -20.69 12.11 -7.69
CA ARG A 403 -19.78 11.37 -8.56
C ARG A 403 -18.61 10.92 -7.72
N TYR A 404 -18.26 9.65 -7.86
CA TYR A 404 -17.21 9.04 -7.08
C TYR A 404 -16.22 8.31 -7.99
N THR A 405 -14.98 8.36 -7.55
CA THR A 405 -13.90 7.51 -8.03
C THR A 405 -13.33 6.76 -6.85
N TYR A 406 -12.70 5.62 -7.15
CA TYR A 406 -12.22 4.67 -6.17
C TYR A 406 -10.74 4.43 -6.38
N ALA A 407 -9.99 4.14 -5.33
CA ALA A 407 -8.57 3.87 -5.45
C ALA A 407 -8.11 2.69 -4.60
N ILE A 408 -7.08 2.01 -5.11
CA ILE A 408 -6.33 0.95 -4.43
C ILE A 408 -4.84 1.31 -4.49
N PRO A 409 -4.10 1.31 -3.37
CA PRO A 409 -2.65 1.51 -3.39
C PRO A 409 -1.98 0.33 -4.11
N LEU A 410 -0.94 0.60 -4.90
CA LEU A 410 -0.18 -0.44 -5.61
C LEU A 410 1.17 -0.68 -4.95
N GLU A 411 2.00 0.36 -4.88
CA GLU A 411 3.36 0.26 -4.36
C GLU A 411 3.89 1.61 -3.88
N ILE A 412 4.87 1.56 -2.98
CA ILE A 412 5.71 2.72 -2.65
C ILE A 412 7.08 2.53 -3.28
N ILE A 413 7.50 3.53 -4.06
CA ILE A 413 8.76 3.55 -4.80
C ILE A 413 9.65 4.64 -4.22
N TYR A 414 10.88 4.29 -3.85
CA TYR A 414 11.89 5.28 -3.48
C TYR A 414 12.59 5.79 -4.73
N LEU A 415 12.37 7.06 -5.05
CA LEU A 415 13.21 7.79 -5.99
C LEU A 415 14.55 8.06 -5.32
N THR A 416 15.65 7.90 -6.06
CA THR A 416 17.02 8.01 -5.55
C THR A 416 17.80 9.10 -6.28
N PRO A 417 18.97 9.53 -5.79
CA PRO A 417 19.82 10.48 -6.51
C PRO A 417 20.25 10.02 -7.92
N LEU A 418 20.18 8.71 -8.22
CA LEU A 418 20.64 8.15 -9.49
C LEU A 418 19.89 8.70 -10.71
N TYR A 419 18.63 9.15 -10.55
CA TYR A 419 17.85 9.72 -11.65
C TYR A 419 18.46 11.04 -12.18
N LYS A 420 19.19 11.80 -11.35
CA LYS A 420 19.83 13.06 -11.76
C LYS A 420 21.35 13.00 -11.77
N TRP A 421 21.96 11.94 -11.23
CA TRP A 421 23.42 11.81 -11.19
C TRP A 421 23.99 11.48 -12.57
N ASN A 422 24.79 12.41 -13.11
CA ASN A 422 25.43 12.31 -14.42
C ASN A 422 26.92 12.72 -14.31
N PRO A 423 27.76 11.90 -13.69
CA PRO A 423 29.16 12.26 -13.39
C PRO A 423 30.03 12.39 -14.65
N PHE A 424 29.64 11.78 -15.75
CA PHE A 424 30.34 11.86 -17.04
C PHE A 424 29.80 12.95 -17.96
N ASP A 425 28.85 13.78 -17.50
CA ASP A 425 28.24 14.86 -18.28
C ASP A 425 27.69 14.40 -19.65
N LEU A 426 27.06 13.22 -19.65
CA LEU A 426 26.50 12.61 -20.86
C LEU A 426 25.38 13.49 -21.45
N PRO A 427 25.35 13.73 -22.77
CA PRO A 427 24.26 14.44 -23.41
C PRO A 427 22.89 13.76 -23.18
N TYR A 428 21.84 14.55 -23.01
CA TYR A 428 20.45 14.07 -22.94
C TYR A 428 19.63 14.69 -24.07
N HIS A 429 19.07 13.84 -24.92
CA HIS A 429 18.37 14.22 -26.15
C HIS A 429 16.83 14.23 -26.01
N GLY A 430 16.31 14.33 -24.79
CA GLY A 430 14.88 14.49 -24.54
C GLY A 430 14.06 13.20 -24.67
N ASP A 431 12.82 13.36 -25.15
CA ASP A 431 11.87 12.26 -25.33
C ASP A 431 12.27 11.35 -26.49
N SER A 432 12.09 10.04 -26.35
CA SER A 432 12.44 9.01 -27.34
C SER A 432 11.73 9.19 -28.68
N ASN A 433 10.58 9.85 -28.71
CA ASN A 433 9.83 10.12 -29.94
C ASN A 433 10.29 11.40 -30.65
N SER A 434 11.13 12.21 -30.02
CA SER A 434 11.69 13.42 -30.61
C SER A 434 12.66 13.13 -31.76
N ASN A 435 12.87 14.12 -32.64
CA ASN A 435 13.85 13.98 -33.72
C ASN A 435 15.29 13.97 -33.18
N GLU A 436 15.51 14.68 -32.06
CA GLU A 436 16.77 14.77 -31.35
C GLU A 436 17.20 13.40 -30.79
N ALA A 437 16.25 12.61 -30.26
CA ALA A 437 16.53 11.27 -29.72
C ALA A 437 17.06 10.29 -30.76
N LYS A 438 16.73 10.46 -32.06
CA LYS A 438 17.25 9.61 -33.15
C LYS A 438 18.78 9.65 -33.26
N ILE A 439 19.43 10.70 -32.76
CA ILE A 439 20.90 10.84 -32.77
C ILE A 439 21.57 9.74 -31.94
N VAL A 440 20.93 9.31 -30.85
CA VAL A 440 21.49 8.35 -29.88
C VAL A 440 21.80 6.99 -30.51
N THR A 441 20.93 6.52 -31.41
CA THR A 441 21.05 5.21 -32.09
C THR A 441 21.44 5.33 -33.57
N LYS A 442 21.69 6.54 -34.06
CA LYS A 442 22.05 6.81 -35.45
C LYS A 442 23.27 5.98 -35.89
N ASN A 443 23.32 5.59 -37.16
CA ASN A 443 24.37 4.77 -37.75
C ASN A 443 24.49 3.35 -37.15
N GLY A 444 23.39 2.84 -36.58
CA GLY A 444 23.35 1.48 -36.02
C GLY A 444 24.10 1.35 -34.69
N ARG A 445 24.16 2.44 -33.92
CA ARG A 445 24.62 2.44 -32.52
C ARG A 445 23.61 1.69 -31.66
N ASN A 446 24.08 0.76 -30.86
CA ASN A 446 23.26 -0.16 -30.07
C ASN A 446 23.70 -0.23 -28.59
N GLY A 447 24.72 0.54 -28.21
CA GLY A 447 25.24 0.59 -26.85
C GLY A 447 26.35 -0.41 -26.53
N ASP A 448 26.98 -0.99 -27.56
CA ASP A 448 28.20 -1.78 -27.38
C ASP A 448 29.38 -0.91 -26.90
N LEU A 449 30.45 -1.53 -26.41
CA LEU A 449 31.59 -0.84 -25.79
C LEU A 449 32.58 -0.25 -26.81
N SER A 450 32.46 -0.59 -28.10
CA SER A 450 33.28 0.04 -29.14
C SER A 450 32.78 1.46 -29.48
N PRO A 451 33.66 2.45 -29.71
CA PRO A 451 33.27 3.84 -30.03
C PRO A 451 32.26 4.00 -31.17
N GLU A 452 32.29 3.12 -32.17
CA GLU A 452 31.41 3.14 -33.35
C GLU A 452 29.99 2.66 -33.03
N LYS A 453 29.82 1.86 -31.98
CA LYS A 453 28.56 1.21 -31.60
C LYS A 453 27.99 1.69 -30.27
N ALA A 454 28.79 2.36 -29.44
CA ALA A 454 28.34 3.06 -28.23
C ALA A 454 27.20 4.04 -28.56
N LEU A 455 26.27 4.26 -27.64
CA LEU A 455 25.20 5.24 -27.84
C LEU A 455 25.78 6.66 -27.88
N ASN A 456 25.20 7.55 -28.69
CA ASN A 456 25.63 8.95 -28.73
C ASN A 456 24.81 9.79 -27.74
N GLY A 457 25.18 9.76 -26.46
CA GLY A 457 24.38 10.32 -25.38
C GLY A 457 23.21 9.42 -24.94
N THR A 458 22.22 10.03 -24.28
CA THR A 458 21.08 9.35 -23.65
C THR A 458 19.75 10.00 -24.04
N HIS A 459 18.64 9.30 -23.88
CA HIS A 459 17.27 9.87 -24.00
C HIS A 459 16.28 9.08 -23.14
N SER A 460 14.99 9.41 -23.16
CA SER A 460 13.99 8.84 -22.23
C SER A 460 13.82 7.31 -22.26
N ALA A 461 14.26 6.59 -23.31
CA ALA A 461 14.20 5.12 -23.44
C ALA A 461 15.59 4.44 -23.45
N PHE A 462 16.67 5.23 -23.51
CA PHE A 462 18.03 4.76 -23.27
C PHE A 462 18.65 5.62 -22.15
N PHE A 463 18.12 5.43 -20.95
CA PHE A 463 18.42 6.17 -19.74
C PHE A 463 19.55 5.50 -18.95
N TYR A 464 20.76 5.56 -19.51
CA TYR A 464 21.99 4.99 -18.95
C TYR A 464 22.94 6.11 -18.52
N LYS A 465 23.02 6.40 -17.21
CA LYS A 465 23.85 7.49 -16.67
C LYS A 465 24.71 7.09 -15.48
N THR A 466 24.30 6.06 -14.75
CA THR A 466 24.99 5.62 -13.53
C THR A 466 26.29 4.93 -13.92
N PRO A 467 27.46 5.32 -13.38
CA PRO A 467 28.71 4.62 -13.65
C PRO A 467 28.57 3.14 -13.33
N ASN A 468 29.01 2.26 -14.24
CA ASN A 468 28.95 0.83 -13.99
C ASN A 468 29.73 0.44 -12.72
N ALA A 469 30.87 1.11 -12.49
CA ALA A 469 31.69 0.93 -11.29
C ALA A 469 30.98 1.27 -9.97
N PHE A 470 29.83 1.95 -9.99
CA PHE A 470 29.02 2.14 -8.79
C PHE A 470 28.52 0.80 -8.24
N PHE A 471 28.14 -0.12 -9.14
CA PHE A 471 27.70 -1.48 -8.81
C PHE A 471 28.87 -2.47 -8.84
N SER A 472 28.73 -3.57 -8.08
CA SER A 472 29.67 -4.70 -8.07
C SER A 472 29.04 -6.01 -8.55
N GLY A 473 27.75 -6.01 -8.88
CA GLY A 473 27.01 -7.17 -9.37
C GLY A 473 26.17 -6.87 -10.61
N SER A 474 25.63 -7.91 -11.22
CA SER A 474 24.68 -7.81 -12.33
C SER A 474 23.23 -7.66 -11.83
N GLU A 475 22.30 -7.35 -12.73
CA GLU A 475 20.86 -7.26 -12.43
C GLU A 475 20.34 -8.54 -11.72
N THR A 476 19.51 -8.34 -10.68
CA THR A 476 18.99 -9.42 -9.82
C THR A 476 17.65 -9.95 -10.32
N GLU A 477 17.45 -11.27 -10.28
CA GLU A 477 16.19 -11.95 -10.66
C GLU A 477 15.65 -11.53 -12.05
N LYS A 478 16.50 -11.60 -13.08
CA LYS A 478 16.15 -11.20 -14.46
C LYS A 478 14.86 -11.85 -14.95
N ASP A 479 13.93 -11.03 -15.42
CA ASP A 479 12.74 -11.42 -16.16
C ASP A 479 12.90 -11.16 -17.67
N LYS A 480 12.13 -11.85 -18.52
CA LYS A 480 12.15 -11.62 -19.98
C LYS A 480 11.60 -10.25 -20.37
N ALA A 481 10.75 -9.66 -19.53
CA ALA A 481 10.21 -8.32 -19.71
C ALA A 481 11.19 -7.22 -19.25
N ASP A 482 12.22 -7.57 -18.46
CA ASP A 482 13.22 -6.62 -17.99
C ASP A 482 14.04 -6.07 -19.17
N THR A 483 14.19 -4.75 -19.21
CA THR A 483 14.85 -4.06 -20.33
C THR A 483 16.27 -3.59 -20.02
N ALA A 484 16.69 -3.67 -18.75
CA ALA A 484 18.02 -3.26 -18.33
C ALA A 484 19.09 -4.18 -18.92
N ARG A 485 20.00 -3.60 -19.71
CA ARG A 485 21.24 -4.27 -20.12
C ARG A 485 22.31 -4.05 -19.05
N GLY A 486 23.14 -5.06 -18.79
CA GLY A 486 24.11 -5.02 -17.70
C GLY A 486 25.05 -3.82 -17.76
N VAL A 487 25.87 -3.74 -18.82
CA VAL A 487 26.74 -2.59 -19.09
C VAL A 487 26.48 -2.09 -20.50
N VAL A 488 26.41 -0.77 -20.65
CA VAL A 488 26.21 -0.09 -21.93
C VAL A 488 27.29 0.96 -22.14
N GLY A 489 27.84 1.02 -23.34
CA GLY A 489 28.76 2.08 -23.77
C GLY A 489 27.99 3.31 -24.23
N VAL A 490 28.30 4.47 -23.65
CA VAL A 490 27.71 5.77 -24.03
C VAL A 490 28.81 6.79 -24.26
N LEU A 491 28.77 7.50 -25.38
CA LEU A 491 29.68 8.59 -25.67
C LEU A 491 29.34 9.83 -24.84
N ASP A 492 30.35 10.38 -24.19
CA ASP A 492 30.29 11.71 -23.59
C ASP A 492 30.44 12.82 -24.65
N LYS A 493 30.44 14.08 -24.20
CA LYS A 493 30.58 15.26 -25.07
C LYS A 493 31.92 15.32 -25.81
N HIS A 494 32.93 14.58 -25.36
CA HIS A 494 34.26 14.51 -25.95
C HIS A 494 34.43 13.28 -26.86
N GLY A 495 33.39 12.44 -27.00
CA GLY A 495 33.43 11.22 -27.80
C GLY A 495 34.17 10.07 -27.11
N VAL A 496 34.39 10.14 -25.80
CA VAL A 496 34.95 9.02 -25.03
C VAL A 496 33.82 8.08 -24.62
N VAL A 497 34.05 6.78 -24.78
CA VAL A 497 33.08 5.76 -24.37
C VAL A 497 33.13 5.60 -22.85
N GLN A 498 32.00 5.87 -22.22
CA GLN A 498 31.80 5.70 -20.79
C GLN A 498 31.00 4.42 -20.52
N HIS A 499 31.40 3.67 -19.50
CA HIS A 499 30.75 2.43 -19.10
C HIS A 499 29.68 2.73 -18.06
N VAL A 500 28.41 2.62 -18.45
CA VAL A 500 27.28 2.98 -17.61
C VAL A 500 26.26 1.86 -17.50
N ALA A 501 25.53 1.88 -16.40
CA ALA A 501 24.36 1.07 -16.12
C ALA A 501 23.08 1.93 -16.20
N ALA A 502 21.94 1.27 -16.31
CA ALA A 502 20.66 1.95 -16.39
C ALA A 502 20.36 2.72 -15.09
N SER A 503 19.73 3.89 -15.17
CA SER A 503 19.51 4.78 -14.02
C SER A 503 18.05 4.87 -13.57
N GLY A 504 17.13 4.26 -14.32
CA GLY A 504 15.70 4.27 -14.04
C GLY A 504 15.28 3.37 -12.89
N THR A 505 13.97 3.25 -12.72
CA THR A 505 13.36 2.50 -11.63
C THR A 505 13.66 0.99 -11.73
N ARG A 506 14.00 0.38 -10.59
CA ARG A 506 14.13 -1.07 -10.42
C ARG A 506 13.36 -1.56 -9.20
N ILE A 507 13.08 -2.85 -9.12
CA ILE A 507 12.62 -3.49 -7.89
C ILE A 507 13.79 -3.58 -6.91
N PHE A 508 14.91 -4.11 -7.38
CA PHE A 508 16.17 -4.17 -6.65
C PHE A 508 17.27 -3.47 -7.44
N LEU A 509 18.07 -2.66 -6.76
CA LEU A 509 19.33 -2.20 -7.32
C LEU A 509 20.32 -3.38 -7.39
N PRO A 510 21.17 -3.45 -8.43
CA PRO A 510 22.30 -4.36 -8.44
C PRO A 510 23.15 -4.16 -7.18
N ASN A 511 23.91 -5.20 -6.79
CA ASN A 511 24.73 -5.13 -5.60
C ASN A 511 25.64 -3.89 -5.60
N ILE A 512 25.55 -3.06 -4.56
CA ILE A 512 26.38 -1.88 -4.37
C ILE A 512 27.50 -2.26 -3.41
N ASP A 513 28.75 -2.09 -3.82
CA ASP A 513 29.91 -2.42 -3.00
C ASP A 513 29.90 -1.69 -1.64
N GLY A 514 30.19 -2.41 -0.57
CA GLY A 514 30.09 -1.93 0.82
C GLY A 514 28.67 -1.68 1.36
N VAL A 515 27.63 -1.79 0.52
CA VAL A 515 26.23 -1.52 0.89
C VAL A 515 25.34 -2.76 0.77
N GLY A 516 25.54 -3.59 -0.25
CA GLY A 516 24.71 -4.75 -0.55
C GLY A 516 23.62 -4.44 -1.58
N MET A 517 22.67 -5.37 -1.69
CA MET A 517 21.49 -5.23 -2.54
C MET A 517 20.40 -4.43 -1.81
N LEU A 518 19.75 -3.50 -2.51
CA LEU A 518 18.71 -2.64 -1.94
C LEU A 518 17.42 -2.72 -2.75
N ARG A 519 16.29 -2.88 -2.07
CA ARG A 519 14.95 -2.81 -2.66
C ARG A 519 14.51 -1.35 -2.77
N THR A 520 14.04 -0.94 -3.94
CA THR A 520 13.49 0.40 -4.20
C THR A 520 11.98 0.42 -4.42
N ARG A 521 11.37 -0.72 -4.74
CA ARG A 521 9.92 -0.87 -4.92
C ARG A 521 9.33 -1.79 -3.86
N PHE A 522 8.32 -1.29 -3.15
CA PHE A 522 7.62 -1.98 -2.07
C PHE A 522 6.16 -2.16 -2.48
N PRO A 523 5.78 -3.35 -3.00
CA PRO A 523 4.40 -3.65 -3.37
C PRO A 523 3.55 -3.70 -2.11
N ILE A 524 2.53 -2.85 -2.04
CA ILE A 524 1.62 -2.74 -0.88
C ILE A 524 0.15 -2.99 -1.24
N MET A 525 -0.13 -3.44 -2.47
CA MET A 525 -1.51 -3.69 -2.87
C MET A 525 -2.18 -4.77 -2.00
N PRO A 526 -3.44 -4.56 -1.62
CA PRO A 526 -4.25 -5.58 -0.98
C PRO A 526 -4.63 -6.69 -1.96
N ILE A 527 -4.93 -7.88 -1.44
CA ILE A 527 -5.40 -9.01 -2.22
C ILE A 527 -6.91 -9.18 -2.02
N HIS A 528 -7.68 -9.31 -3.10
CA HIS A 528 -9.15 -9.38 -3.02
C HIS A 528 -9.64 -10.49 -2.06
N GLY A 529 -9.03 -11.67 -2.18
CA GLY A 529 -9.37 -12.83 -1.36
C GLY A 529 -9.11 -12.65 0.14
N GLU A 530 -8.24 -11.71 0.55
CA GLU A 530 -7.94 -11.45 1.97
C GLU A 530 -9.13 -10.90 2.76
N GLY A 531 -10.06 -10.23 2.06
CA GLY A 531 -11.29 -9.75 2.67
C GLY A 531 -12.30 -10.84 3.01
N ALA A 532 -12.15 -12.04 2.44
CA ALA A 532 -13.09 -13.14 2.64
C ALA A 532 -13.01 -13.69 4.07
N ALA A 533 -14.16 -14.04 4.66
CA ALA A 533 -14.20 -14.64 6.00
C ALA A 533 -13.33 -15.91 6.09
N VAL A 534 -13.37 -16.78 5.08
CA VAL A 534 -12.54 -17.99 5.03
C VAL A 534 -11.05 -17.65 5.03
N TRP A 535 -10.63 -16.62 4.28
CA TRP A 535 -9.23 -16.23 4.24
C TRP A 535 -8.75 -15.67 5.56
N ARG A 536 -9.59 -14.90 6.27
CA ARG A 536 -9.28 -14.38 7.60
C ARG A 536 -9.03 -15.51 8.61
N GLU A 537 -9.88 -16.53 8.62
CA GLU A 537 -9.69 -17.72 9.45
C GLU A 537 -8.42 -18.50 9.06
N VAL A 538 -8.17 -18.68 7.76
CA VAL A 538 -6.95 -19.34 7.27
C VAL A 538 -5.69 -18.54 7.61
N ALA A 539 -5.75 -17.20 7.55
CA ALA A 539 -4.64 -16.32 7.91
C ALA A 539 -4.35 -16.36 9.41
N ALA A 540 -5.38 -16.39 10.27
CA ALA A 540 -5.23 -16.58 11.70
C ALA A 540 -4.63 -17.96 12.03
N MET A 541 -5.13 -19.02 11.40
CA MET A 541 -4.57 -20.37 11.53
C MET A 541 -3.11 -20.43 11.05
N LYS A 542 -2.77 -19.78 9.93
CA LYS A 542 -1.40 -19.66 9.44
C LYS A 542 -0.50 -19.01 10.48
N GLU A 543 -0.93 -17.91 11.09
CA GLU A 543 -0.16 -17.19 12.12
C GLU A 543 0.11 -18.07 13.35
N MET A 544 -0.92 -18.80 13.81
CA MET A 544 -0.80 -19.76 14.91
C MET A 544 0.17 -20.90 14.57
N LEU A 545 0.13 -21.45 13.35
CA LEU A 545 0.99 -22.54 12.91
C LEU A 545 2.44 -22.10 12.68
N MET A 546 2.66 -20.89 12.16
CA MET A 546 4.02 -20.39 11.90
C MET A 546 4.71 -19.92 13.19
N ASN A 547 3.94 -19.54 14.21
CA ASN A 547 4.44 -19.11 15.52
C ASN A 547 3.88 -19.97 16.66
N MET A 548 3.86 -21.29 16.48
CA MET A 548 3.25 -22.25 17.44
C MET A 548 3.74 -22.09 18.87
N GLY A 549 5.01 -21.73 19.09
CA GLY A 549 5.52 -21.50 20.44
C GLY A 549 4.89 -20.28 21.13
N THR A 550 4.62 -19.21 20.38
CA THR A 550 3.98 -17.99 20.90
C THR A 550 2.48 -18.19 21.12
N PHE A 551 1.81 -18.90 20.21
CA PHE A 551 0.37 -19.10 20.25
C PHE A 551 -0.06 -20.44 20.85
N ALA A 552 0.85 -21.19 21.49
CA ALA A 552 0.55 -22.47 22.14
C ALA A 552 -0.69 -22.42 23.05
N PRO A 553 -0.92 -21.37 23.87
CA PRO A 553 -2.11 -21.27 24.72
C PRO A 553 -3.45 -21.13 23.97
N LEU A 554 -3.42 -20.80 22.66
CA LEU A 554 -4.63 -20.69 21.83
C LEU A 554 -5.04 -22.03 21.22
N PHE A 555 -4.18 -23.05 21.26
CA PHE A 555 -4.54 -24.39 20.81
C PHE A 555 -5.39 -25.10 21.88
N GLU A 556 -6.43 -25.82 21.45
CA GLU A 556 -7.27 -26.62 22.34
C GLU A 556 -6.47 -27.72 23.06
N SER A 557 -5.42 -28.23 22.42
CA SER A 557 -4.47 -29.17 23.01
C SER A 557 -3.04 -28.74 22.70
N GLU A 558 -2.13 -28.94 23.66
CA GLU A 558 -0.73 -28.54 23.50
C GLU A 558 -0.10 -29.22 22.27
N PRO A 559 0.46 -28.45 21.32
CA PRO A 559 1.07 -29.04 20.14
C PRO A 559 2.35 -29.81 20.48
N THR A 560 2.42 -31.07 20.02
CA THR A 560 3.49 -32.05 20.35
C THR A 560 4.90 -31.70 19.88
N SER A 561 5.07 -30.69 19.02
CA SER A 561 6.35 -30.34 18.39
C SER A 561 7.04 -29.11 19.00
N VAL A 562 6.49 -28.53 20.06
CA VAL A 562 7.14 -27.40 20.72
C VAL A 562 8.06 -27.94 21.81
N VAL A 563 9.34 -28.08 21.47
CA VAL A 563 10.40 -28.35 22.44
C VAL A 563 10.36 -27.25 23.50
N ASP A 564 9.88 -27.64 24.67
CA ASP A 564 9.99 -26.94 25.95
C ASP A 564 9.45 -25.50 26.00
N VAL A 565 8.16 -25.32 25.71
CA VAL A 565 7.45 -24.07 26.05
C VAL A 565 7.43 -23.85 27.56
N LYS A 566 7.51 -24.91 28.39
CA LYS A 566 7.66 -24.75 29.84
C LYS A 566 8.94 -23.99 30.20
N ALA A 567 10.04 -24.21 29.48
CA ALA A 567 11.28 -23.44 29.67
C ALA A 567 11.21 -21.99 29.17
N LEU A 568 10.33 -21.66 28.19
CA LEU A 568 10.21 -20.30 27.64
C LEU A 568 9.09 -19.46 28.27
N LEU A 569 7.99 -20.11 28.71
CA LEU A 569 6.89 -19.52 29.49
C LEU A 569 7.18 -19.50 30.99
N ALA A 570 8.32 -20.02 31.44
CA ALA A 570 8.98 -19.52 32.65
C ALA A 570 9.49 -18.07 32.41
N MET A 571 8.61 -17.19 31.93
CA MET A 571 8.64 -15.79 32.32
C MET A 571 8.67 -15.83 33.84
N LYS A 572 9.79 -15.37 34.45
CA LYS A 572 9.95 -15.21 35.90
C LYS A 572 8.59 -14.94 36.55
N GLU A 573 8.01 -15.94 37.23
CA GLU A 573 7.06 -15.64 38.29
C GLU A 573 7.89 -14.85 39.30
N TYR A 574 7.80 -13.52 39.22
CA TYR A 574 8.36 -12.67 40.26
C TYR A 574 7.50 -12.88 41.50
N HIS A 575 7.88 -13.86 42.31
CA HIS A 575 7.32 -14.03 43.64
C HIS A 575 7.81 -12.86 44.48
N PHE A 576 6.91 -11.93 44.80
CA PHE A 576 7.21 -10.84 45.71
C PHE A 576 6.71 -11.19 47.11
N ILE A 577 7.54 -10.94 48.10
CA ILE A 577 7.17 -11.02 49.51
C ILE A 577 7.06 -9.61 50.07
N VAL A 578 6.03 -9.40 50.88
CA VAL A 578 5.92 -8.22 51.74
C VAL A 578 6.99 -8.32 52.84
N PRO A 579 7.81 -7.27 53.07
CA PRO A 579 8.88 -7.31 54.07
C PRO A 579 8.38 -7.74 55.45
N PRO A 580 9.13 -8.56 56.21
CA PRO A 580 8.69 -9.01 57.51
C PRO A 580 8.50 -7.84 58.48
N THR A 581 7.42 -7.87 59.25
CA THR A 581 7.13 -6.94 60.35
C THR A 581 7.22 -7.68 61.68
N THR A 582 7.54 -6.97 62.76
CA THR A 582 7.54 -7.50 64.14
C THR A 582 6.42 -6.93 65.00
N ARG A 583 5.46 -6.20 64.40
CA ARG A 583 4.39 -5.52 65.13
C ARG A 583 3.38 -6.52 65.70
N ASP A 584 3.00 -6.33 66.95
CA ASP A 584 2.07 -7.19 67.69
C ASP A 584 0.78 -6.42 68.06
N PRO A 585 -0.43 -7.01 67.86
CA PRO A 585 -0.70 -8.28 67.17
C PRO A 585 -0.45 -8.17 65.65
N PRO A 586 0.07 -9.21 64.96
CA PRO A 586 0.25 -10.61 65.41
C PRO A 586 1.70 -11.11 65.62
N GLY A 587 2.71 -10.24 65.65
CA GLY A 587 4.12 -10.60 65.90
C GLY A 587 4.95 -10.75 64.63
N LEU A 588 6.11 -11.44 64.67
CA LEU A 588 7.00 -11.56 63.51
C LEU A 588 6.36 -12.40 62.39
N HIS A 589 6.11 -11.79 61.22
CA HIS A 589 5.60 -12.49 60.04
C HIS A 589 5.78 -11.69 58.73
N SER A 590 5.54 -12.35 57.60
CA SER A 590 5.57 -11.80 56.24
C SER A 590 4.53 -12.52 55.38
N HIS A 591 4.17 -11.95 54.23
CA HIS A 591 3.21 -12.56 53.30
C HIS A 591 3.76 -12.62 51.88
N ASP A 592 3.41 -13.68 51.16
CA ASP A 592 3.60 -13.77 49.71
C ASP A 592 2.47 -13.03 48.97
N ILE A 593 2.76 -12.49 47.79
CA ILE A 593 1.74 -11.82 46.98
C ILE A 593 1.06 -12.84 46.05
N THR A 594 -0.26 -12.96 46.17
CA THR A 594 -1.11 -13.83 45.37
C THR A 594 -2.16 -13.00 44.61
N GLY A 595 -1.70 -12.27 43.60
CA GLY A 595 -2.55 -11.34 42.83
C GLY A 595 -2.79 -10.02 43.58
N ILE A 596 -4.06 -9.65 43.80
CA ILE A 596 -4.46 -8.43 44.52
C ILE A 596 -4.52 -8.59 46.04
N PHE A 597 -4.35 -9.83 46.53
CA PHE A 597 -4.29 -10.14 47.96
C PHE A 597 -2.93 -10.73 48.33
N THR A 598 -2.55 -10.60 49.59
CA THR A 598 -1.44 -11.34 50.17
C THR A 598 -1.89 -12.74 50.65
N SER A 599 -0.95 -13.66 50.80
CA SER A 599 -1.19 -14.99 51.37
C SER A 599 -1.68 -14.89 52.82
N LEU A 600 -2.52 -15.82 53.28
CA LEU A 600 -2.91 -15.87 54.69
C LEU A 600 -1.70 -16.24 55.57
N ALA A 601 -1.24 -15.32 56.44
CA ALA A 601 -0.19 -15.56 57.42
C ALA A 601 -0.60 -14.99 58.78
N ASN A 602 -0.26 -15.69 59.87
CA ASN A 602 -0.62 -15.32 61.24
C ASN A 602 -2.07 -14.82 61.41
N GLY A 603 -3.02 -15.54 60.79
CA GLY A 603 -4.46 -15.33 60.96
C GLY A 603 -5.07 -14.18 60.15
N HIS A 604 -4.33 -13.53 59.25
CA HIS A 604 -4.86 -12.45 58.41
C HIS A 604 -4.16 -12.36 57.04
N GLN A 605 -4.73 -11.53 56.18
CA GLN A 605 -4.24 -11.22 54.83
C GLN A 605 -4.57 -9.76 54.51
N HIS A 606 -3.90 -9.19 53.51
CA HIS A 606 -4.13 -7.82 53.06
C HIS A 606 -4.62 -7.77 51.63
N SER A 607 -5.43 -6.76 51.31
CA SER A 607 -5.68 -6.31 49.94
C SER A 607 -4.66 -5.22 49.61
N ILE A 608 -3.89 -5.37 48.54
CA ILE A 608 -2.81 -4.43 48.21
C ILE A 608 -2.92 -3.88 46.80
N ASP A 609 -2.57 -2.60 46.66
CA ASP A 609 -2.29 -1.98 45.36
C ASP A 609 -0.79 -1.81 45.21
N ILE A 610 -0.23 -2.19 44.06
CA ILE A 610 1.21 -2.12 43.80
C ILE A 610 1.50 -1.09 42.70
N SER A 611 2.52 -0.28 42.93
CA SER A 611 3.06 0.67 41.95
C SER A 611 4.54 0.41 41.70
N TYR A 612 5.01 0.64 40.48
CA TYR A 612 6.42 0.49 40.11
C TYR A 612 7.06 1.87 39.94
N GLN A 613 8.03 2.19 40.80
CA GLN A 613 8.74 3.47 40.78
C GLN A 613 10.23 3.26 41.08
N ASN A 614 11.10 3.98 40.38
CA ASN A 614 12.56 3.94 40.58
C ASN A 614 13.21 2.54 40.57
N GLY A 615 12.67 1.61 39.76
CA GLY A 615 13.22 0.27 39.64
C GLY A 615 12.76 -0.72 40.73
N GLN A 616 11.82 -0.33 41.60
CA GLN A 616 11.32 -1.16 42.70
C GLN A 616 9.78 -1.20 42.70
N TYR A 617 9.23 -2.32 43.16
CA TYR A 617 7.80 -2.48 43.38
C TYR A 617 7.45 -2.03 44.80
N ASN A 618 6.49 -1.12 44.92
CA ASN A 618 6.05 -0.55 46.19
C ASN A 618 4.54 -0.70 46.37
N ILE A 619 4.12 -1.02 47.59
CA ILE A 619 2.73 -1.02 48.03
C ILE A 619 2.25 0.44 48.08
N SER A 620 1.32 0.80 47.21
CA SER A 620 0.70 2.14 47.16
C SER A 620 -0.53 2.27 48.04
N SER A 621 -1.26 1.17 48.27
CA SER A 621 -2.31 1.09 49.28
C SER A 621 -2.36 -0.32 49.86
N CYS A 622 -2.80 -0.45 51.11
CA CYS A 622 -2.98 -1.70 51.82
C CYS A 622 -4.26 -1.60 52.66
N ASP A 623 -5.23 -2.47 52.41
CA ASP A 623 -6.57 -2.46 53.00
C ASP A 623 -7.29 -1.09 52.88
N GLY A 624 -7.05 -0.38 51.78
CA GLY A 624 -7.60 0.96 51.53
C GLY A 624 -6.88 2.09 52.29
N LEU A 625 -5.79 1.80 53.00
CA LEU A 625 -4.94 2.77 53.70
C LEU A 625 -3.58 2.94 53.00
N PRO A 626 -2.85 4.05 53.22
CA PRO A 626 -1.51 4.25 52.62
C PRO A 626 -0.44 3.26 53.08
N ARG A 627 -0.67 2.54 54.19
CA ARG A 627 0.22 1.52 54.76
C ARG A 627 -0.61 0.43 55.43
N CYS A 628 -0.08 -0.79 55.48
CA CYS A 628 -0.74 -1.90 56.16
C CYS A 628 -0.84 -1.62 57.67
N TRP A 629 -1.93 -2.06 58.29
CA TRP A 629 -2.23 -1.76 59.69
C TRP A 629 -1.25 -2.43 60.68
N ASP A 630 -0.58 -3.48 60.23
CA ASP A 630 0.45 -4.27 60.91
C ASP A 630 1.89 -3.85 60.54
N ASP A 631 2.04 -2.70 59.86
CA ASP A 631 3.29 -1.95 59.69
C ASP A 631 4.38 -2.66 58.85
N HIS A 632 3.95 -3.42 57.85
CA HIS A 632 4.83 -3.90 56.80
C HIS A 632 5.57 -2.78 56.06
N GLY A 633 6.81 -3.07 55.66
CA GLY A 633 7.58 -2.20 54.77
C GLY A 633 6.88 -2.06 53.41
N THR A 634 6.91 -0.86 52.83
CA THR A 634 6.19 -0.59 51.58
C THR A 634 6.92 -1.09 50.33
N THR A 635 8.20 -1.44 50.41
CA THR A 635 9.00 -1.89 49.27
C THR A 635 9.07 -3.41 49.24
N LEU A 636 8.58 -4.02 48.15
CA LEU A 636 8.50 -5.46 48.01
C LEU A 636 9.87 -6.09 47.74
N LEU A 637 10.08 -7.28 48.28
CA LEU A 637 11.31 -8.06 48.10
C LEU A 637 11.07 -9.16 47.06
N GLU A 638 11.98 -9.31 46.10
CA GLU A 638 11.96 -10.45 45.16
C GLU A 638 12.38 -11.71 45.94
N ASN A 639 11.52 -12.72 45.98
CA ASN A 639 11.82 -14.02 46.59
C ASN A 639 12.80 -14.77 45.68
N THR A 640 14.08 -14.85 46.06
CA THR A 640 15.10 -15.53 45.26
C THR A 640 15.19 -17.04 45.54
N ASN A 641 14.27 -17.60 46.33
CA ASN A 641 14.21 -19.04 46.58
C ASN A 641 13.13 -19.67 45.71
N ASN A 642 13.46 -19.87 44.43
CA ASN A 642 12.89 -20.92 43.57
C ASN A 642 13.92 -21.31 42.52
#